data_AF-A0A857DKQ8-F1
#
_entry.id   AF-A0A857DKQ8-F1
#
_cell.length_a   1.000
_cell.length_b   1.000
_cell.length_c   1.000
_cell.angle_alpha   90.00
_cell.angle_beta   90.00
_cell.angle_gamma   90.00
#
_symmetry.space_group_name_H-M   'P 1'
#
loop_
_entity.id
_entity.type
_entity.pdbx_description
1 polymer ?
#
loop_
_entity_poly.entity_id
_entity_poly.type
_entity_poly.pdbx_seq_one_letter_code
_entity_poly.pdbx_strand_id
1 'polypeptide(L)'
;MENNNLYSDNSILYEGDLAVKYLEYLHLRKKVLSTFLIIGFFVLMLIILPSPNIARADENRLAGTDRYQTAVAISQEGWKKSDYVVLVEGDALADALCTGPLAKKYDAPILFTEKNTINRYTQNEIQRLGATKAILVGGYEAISANVEQTLKTIGIKTTDRIYGSDRYVTSVEIAKRLGTKEVALVSGVNFADALSISAVAAAKGYSILLTPADNLPEVVKMHLSNYKITRTYIIGGTGVVGKNIENQAPSPLRLAGNDRYATNRAVLDEFSKDLDFNIIYLASAENKAGLTNSLAGIALAAQTSSPLVLCGKVPIGPSQDFILKKMTVSSHLLTLGGEETIPSSVLNGYTQSQNQVLRSIFNQKGTYGPPLDKTTISGSLAIEASDITVRNTVIEGDLLLGEGIGNGTVTLENVTVKGRTTIRGGGSVDGIRCDTFMSKTLVIDVPSEKEAVIHLKGKSQVQNTIVLSNCTLDGYENTSSVGFSIVNMIRGDQVTLKGDFGTVNVACDGITAKLETTTQKTTTIKTLNANATQTISGTGTISTANINSNEVVIYVTTTTANVAKGYVAYVSGQWLSEGKNNTSIANIPIYDLSGVTGNGDATLYFSPPGGATQISLKQSIDGGATWQTSSTTSVLSSSSTSAVVTGLINGQTYLFKLIVTGGNRAGDSNTFSLVPTGVPISDFSGTIVSGLACFTFSAAANASSVVLQQSTDGGTAWVNSNTTWLDKNSTSATVTGLASGQTYTFRLVVNGGPHHGYSNTYTLGPF
;
A
#
# COMPACT_ATOMS: atom_id res chain seq x y z
N MET A 1 14.86 36.25 -108.01
CA MET A 1 15.52 35.28 -108.90
C MET A 1 16.27 34.31 -108.00
N GLU A 2 16.06 33.03 -108.25
CA GLU A 2 17.02 31.93 -108.13
C GLU A 2 18.19 31.99 -107.12
N ASN A 3 18.30 30.86 -106.41
CA ASN A 3 19.50 30.03 -106.21
C ASN A 3 20.53 30.31 -105.11
N ASN A 4 20.72 29.23 -104.35
CA ASN A 4 21.96 28.65 -103.81
C ASN A 4 22.53 29.17 -102.48
N ASN A 5 21.92 28.64 -101.42
CA ASN A 5 22.49 27.90 -100.29
C ASN A 5 23.96 28.12 -99.89
N LEU A 6 24.04 28.76 -98.72
CA LEU A 6 25.08 28.73 -97.69
C LEU A 6 25.57 27.32 -97.32
N TYR A 7 26.89 27.19 -97.20
CA TYR A 7 27.55 26.23 -96.31
C TYR A 7 28.68 26.97 -95.59
N SER A 8 28.40 27.46 -94.37
CA SER A 8 29.41 27.67 -93.33
C SER A 8 28.72 27.82 -91.98
N ASP A 9 29.38 27.34 -90.93
CA ASP A 9 29.04 27.43 -89.50
C ASP A 9 27.96 26.51 -88.94
N ASN A 10 28.41 25.47 -88.22
CA ASN A 10 27.84 25.08 -86.91
C ASN A 10 28.64 24.02 -86.12
N SER A 11 29.91 23.74 -86.44
CA SER A 11 30.69 22.69 -85.76
C SER A 11 31.43 23.14 -84.47
N ILE A 12 31.33 24.41 -84.05
CA ILE A 12 32.09 24.92 -82.88
C ILE A 12 31.18 25.19 -81.65
N LEU A 13 29.85 25.19 -81.80
CA LEU A 13 28.91 25.46 -80.68
C LEU A 13 28.46 24.21 -79.89
N TYR A 14 28.77 22.99 -80.36
CA TYR A 14 28.29 21.75 -79.71
C TYR A 14 29.28 21.12 -78.70
N GLU A 15 30.59 21.39 -78.78
CA GLU A 15 31.57 20.78 -77.87
C GLU A 15 31.69 21.49 -76.51
N GLY A 16 31.44 22.81 -76.45
CA GLY A 16 31.48 23.57 -75.20
C GLY A 16 30.35 23.24 -74.23
N ASP A 17 29.13 23.02 -74.73
CA ASP A 17 27.94 22.81 -73.89
C ASP A 17 27.90 21.39 -73.27
N LEU A 18 28.46 20.39 -73.96
CA LEU A 18 28.64 19.04 -73.42
C LEU A 18 29.72 18.99 -72.33
N ALA A 19 30.84 19.71 -72.50
CA ALA A 19 31.90 19.77 -71.50
C ALA A 19 31.43 20.46 -70.20
N VAL A 20 30.65 21.54 -70.31
CA VAL A 20 30.07 22.24 -69.14
C VAL A 20 29.07 21.35 -68.41
N LYS A 21 28.16 20.67 -69.13
CA LYS A 21 27.21 19.71 -68.52
C LYS A 21 27.92 18.53 -67.85
N TYR A 22 29.05 18.06 -68.39
CA TYR A 22 29.82 16.98 -67.79
C TYR A 22 30.55 17.44 -66.50
N LEU A 23 31.05 18.67 -66.47
CA LEU A 23 31.66 19.30 -65.29
C LEU A 23 30.64 19.58 -64.18
N GLU A 24 29.42 20.02 -64.53
CA GLU A 24 28.32 20.17 -63.59
C GLU A 24 27.86 18.82 -63.04
N TYR A 25 27.75 17.80 -63.89
CA TYR A 25 27.43 16.43 -63.46
C TYR A 25 28.47 15.87 -62.48
N LEU A 26 29.77 16.09 -62.73
CA LEU A 26 30.85 15.68 -61.83
C LEU A 26 30.83 16.44 -60.49
N HIS A 27 30.50 17.74 -60.50
CA HIS A 27 30.34 18.53 -59.27
C HIS A 27 29.11 18.08 -58.46
N LEU A 28 27.99 17.79 -59.12
CA LEU A 28 26.79 17.28 -58.48
C LEU A 28 27.04 15.88 -57.88
N ARG A 29 27.75 15.00 -58.59
CA ARG A 29 28.15 13.67 -58.08
C ARG A 29 29.07 13.78 -56.86
N LYS A 30 30.04 14.70 -56.86
CA LYS A 30 30.91 14.93 -55.69
C LYS A 30 30.13 15.48 -54.49
N LYS A 31 29.18 16.41 -54.70
CA LYS A 31 28.30 16.90 -53.62
C LYS A 31 27.36 15.83 -53.10
N VAL A 32 26.76 15.02 -53.97
CA VAL A 32 25.87 13.92 -53.56
C VAL A 32 26.67 12.86 -52.81
N LEU A 33 27.86 12.49 -53.30
CA LEU A 33 28.74 11.51 -52.64
C LEU A 33 29.26 12.03 -51.29
N SER A 34 29.62 13.32 -51.16
CA SER A 34 30.02 13.90 -49.87
C SER A 34 28.85 14.00 -48.89
N THR A 35 27.64 14.26 -49.39
CA THR A 35 26.43 14.33 -48.55
C THR A 35 26.04 12.94 -48.04
N PHE A 36 26.14 11.89 -48.87
CA PHE A 36 25.95 10.50 -48.42
C PHE A 36 27.04 10.04 -47.46
N LEU A 37 28.29 10.48 -47.62
CA LEU A 37 29.38 10.18 -46.67
C LEU A 37 29.18 10.88 -45.33
N ILE A 38 28.70 12.13 -45.30
CA ILE A 38 28.42 12.87 -44.07
C ILE A 38 27.19 12.28 -43.35
N ILE A 39 26.12 11.96 -44.08
CA ILE A 39 24.93 11.29 -43.50
C ILE A 39 25.30 9.89 -43.01
N GLY A 40 26.10 9.14 -43.78
CA GLY A 40 26.62 7.83 -43.36
C GLY A 40 27.50 7.92 -42.12
N PHE A 41 28.34 8.96 -42.01
CA PHE A 41 29.17 9.19 -40.82
C PHE A 41 28.33 9.61 -39.60
N PHE A 42 27.28 10.42 -39.77
CA PHE A 42 26.34 10.76 -38.69
C PHE A 42 25.50 9.55 -38.23
N VAL A 43 25.06 8.71 -39.17
CA VAL A 43 24.33 7.46 -38.85
C VAL A 43 25.25 6.45 -38.16
N LEU A 44 26.51 6.32 -38.60
CA LEU A 44 27.50 5.47 -37.95
C LEU A 44 27.87 6.01 -36.55
N MET A 45 27.94 7.33 -36.37
CA MET A 45 28.16 7.96 -35.07
C MET A 45 26.96 7.76 -34.12
N LEU A 46 25.73 7.73 -34.64
CA LEU A 46 24.52 7.36 -33.88
C LEU A 46 24.48 5.88 -33.45
N ILE A 47 25.17 4.99 -34.18
CA ILE A 47 25.30 3.56 -33.83
C ILE A 47 26.47 3.31 -32.84
N ILE A 48 27.46 4.21 -32.79
CA ILE A 48 28.65 4.12 -31.91
C ILE A 48 28.50 4.98 -30.65
N LEU A 49 27.55 5.92 -30.59
CA LEU A 49 27.16 6.50 -29.31
C LEU A 49 26.69 5.33 -28.42
N PRO A 50 27.34 5.07 -27.27
CA PRO A 50 26.74 4.16 -26.31
C PRO A 50 25.34 4.71 -26.09
N SER A 51 24.32 3.89 -26.36
CA SER A 51 22.99 4.17 -25.84
C SER A 51 23.22 4.62 -24.40
N PRO A 52 22.60 5.71 -23.90
CA PRO A 52 22.64 5.93 -22.47
C PRO A 52 22.22 4.58 -21.89
N ASN A 53 23.15 3.92 -21.19
CA ASN A 53 22.76 2.89 -20.27
C ASN A 53 21.83 3.66 -19.35
N ILE A 54 20.53 3.61 -19.64
CA ILE A 54 19.55 3.68 -18.60
C ILE A 54 19.96 2.46 -17.81
N ALA A 55 20.86 2.67 -16.83
CA ALA A 55 21.14 1.71 -15.81
C ALA A 55 19.74 1.32 -15.36
N ARG A 56 19.33 0.09 -15.70
CA ARG A 56 18.19 -0.52 -15.02
C ARG A 56 18.47 -0.22 -13.56
N ALA A 57 17.57 0.51 -12.89
CA ALA A 57 17.64 0.61 -11.45
C ALA A 57 17.85 -0.83 -10.99
N ASP A 58 19.00 -1.09 -10.35
CA ASP A 58 19.26 -2.40 -9.80
C ASP A 58 18.19 -2.57 -8.72
N GLU A 59 17.16 -3.38 -9.00
CA GLU A 59 16.00 -3.60 -8.13
C GLU A 59 16.43 -4.07 -6.72
N ASN A 60 17.67 -4.52 -6.58
CA ASN A 60 18.29 -4.98 -5.35
C ASN A 60 19.22 -3.93 -4.71
N ARG A 61 19.06 -2.64 -5.07
CA ARG A 61 19.92 -1.56 -4.58
C ARG A 61 19.16 -0.27 -4.28
N LEU A 62 19.26 0.17 -3.03
CA LEU A 62 18.81 1.48 -2.57
C LEU A 62 20.01 2.41 -2.51
N ALA A 63 20.16 3.25 -3.54
CA ALA A 63 21.29 4.19 -3.65
C ALA A 63 20.92 5.46 -4.39
N GLY A 64 21.54 6.55 -3.99
CA GLY A 64 21.62 7.80 -4.76
C GLY A 64 23.06 8.16 -5.07
N THR A 65 23.26 9.30 -5.74
CA THR A 65 24.61 9.82 -6.03
C THR A 65 25.38 10.26 -4.77
N ASP A 66 24.68 10.49 -3.66
CA ASP A 66 25.26 10.77 -2.36
C ASP A 66 24.41 10.18 -1.21
N ARG A 67 24.80 10.49 0.04
CA ARG A 67 24.12 10.02 1.26
C ARG A 67 22.71 10.57 1.41
N TYR A 68 22.44 11.79 0.96
CA TYR A 68 21.13 12.43 1.08
C TYR A 68 20.14 11.73 0.16
N GLN A 69 20.53 11.53 -1.10
CA GLN A 69 19.72 10.81 -2.09
C GLN A 69 19.60 9.33 -1.76
N THR A 70 20.62 8.71 -1.15
CA THR A 70 20.52 7.33 -0.65
C THR A 70 19.50 7.22 0.48
N ALA A 71 19.49 8.16 1.44
CA ALA A 71 18.47 8.19 2.49
C ALA A 71 17.05 8.42 1.91
N VAL A 72 16.93 9.23 0.85
CA VAL A 72 15.66 9.40 0.14
C VAL A 72 15.20 8.10 -0.54
N ALA A 73 16.10 7.38 -1.23
CA ALA A 73 15.77 6.09 -1.84
C ALA A 73 15.30 5.06 -0.78
N ILE A 74 15.96 5.03 0.38
CA ILE A 74 15.57 4.19 1.52
C ILE A 74 14.21 4.59 2.09
N SER A 75 13.95 5.90 2.19
CA SER A 75 12.65 6.43 2.63
C SER A 75 11.52 6.06 1.67
N GLN A 76 11.78 6.11 0.37
CA GLN A 76 10.79 5.76 -0.66
C GLN A 76 10.46 4.27 -0.66
N GLU A 77 11.43 3.40 -0.34
CA GLU A 77 11.20 1.96 -0.18
C GLU A 77 10.31 1.66 1.04
N GLY A 78 10.56 2.30 2.18
CA GLY A 78 9.87 1.96 3.44
C GLY A 78 8.55 2.69 3.68
N TRP A 79 8.36 3.90 3.13
CA TRP A 79 7.27 4.78 3.53
C TRP A 79 6.54 5.39 2.33
N LYS A 80 5.26 5.05 2.16
CA LYS A 80 4.37 5.80 1.26
C LYS A 80 4.01 7.17 1.83
N LYS A 81 3.79 7.23 3.15
CA LYS A 81 3.49 8.42 3.96
C LYS A 81 4.17 8.26 5.32
N SER A 82 4.55 9.36 5.97
CA SER A 82 4.87 9.36 7.41
C SER A 82 4.59 10.74 8.00
N ASP A 83 3.98 10.78 9.18
CA ASP A 83 3.70 12.05 9.88
C ASP A 83 4.97 12.64 10.52
N TYR A 84 5.98 11.80 10.80
CA TYR A 84 7.24 12.16 11.42
C TYR A 84 8.42 11.92 10.47
N VAL A 85 9.46 12.75 10.58
CA VAL A 85 10.80 12.46 10.05
C VAL A 85 11.83 12.59 11.16
N VAL A 86 12.83 11.71 11.19
CA VAL A 86 14.01 11.86 12.05
C VAL A 86 15.12 12.49 11.22
N LEU A 87 15.59 13.67 11.63
CA LEU A 87 16.60 14.45 10.93
C LEU A 87 17.91 14.46 11.72
N VAL A 88 18.98 14.03 11.08
CA VAL A 88 20.35 14.03 11.63
C VAL A 88 21.33 14.71 10.68
N GLU A 89 22.44 15.23 11.22
CA GLU A 89 23.50 15.79 10.38
C GLU A 89 24.22 14.67 9.61
N GLY A 90 24.31 14.78 8.29
CA GLY A 90 24.89 13.74 7.43
C GLY A 90 26.40 13.52 7.63
N ASP A 91 27.08 14.44 8.32
CA ASP A 91 28.53 14.38 8.55
C ASP A 91 28.94 14.10 10.00
N ALA A 92 28.02 14.13 10.97
CA ALA A 92 28.26 13.88 12.38
C ALA A 92 27.49 12.65 12.89
N LEU A 93 28.11 11.47 12.76
CA LEU A 93 27.42 10.18 12.94
C LEU A 93 27.23 9.73 14.39
N ALA A 94 27.95 10.31 15.35
CA ALA A 94 27.96 9.85 16.73
C ALA A 94 26.55 9.88 17.35
N ASP A 95 25.83 11.00 17.17
CA ASP A 95 24.48 11.19 17.69
C ASP A 95 23.46 10.35 16.89
N ALA A 96 23.77 10.07 15.63
CA ALA A 96 22.90 9.41 14.68
C ALA A 96 22.80 7.89 14.89
N LEU A 97 23.82 7.23 15.45
CA LEU A 97 23.83 5.77 15.66
C LEU A 97 22.75 5.26 16.63
N CYS A 98 22.31 6.12 17.55
CA CYS A 98 21.33 5.77 18.56
C CYS A 98 19.88 6.03 18.09
N THR A 99 19.69 6.58 16.89
CA THR A 99 18.37 7.04 16.42
C THR A 99 17.51 5.96 15.82
N GLY A 100 18.08 4.82 15.41
CA GLY A 100 17.34 3.69 14.82
C GLY A 100 16.09 3.29 15.63
N PRO A 101 16.22 2.97 16.92
CA PRO A 101 15.06 2.64 17.77
C PRO A 101 14.06 3.79 17.91
N LEU A 102 14.53 5.03 17.93
CA LEU A 102 13.67 6.21 17.97
C LEU A 102 12.86 6.34 16.67
N ALA A 103 13.52 6.22 15.53
CA ALA A 103 12.90 6.27 14.20
C ALA A 103 11.84 5.16 14.04
N LYS A 104 12.16 3.93 14.48
CA LYS A 104 11.19 2.82 14.50
C LYS A 104 10.00 3.09 15.41
N LYS A 105 10.21 3.67 16.61
CA LYS A 105 9.12 4.02 17.54
C LYS A 105 8.11 5.01 16.95
N TYR A 106 8.56 5.93 16.11
CA TYR A 106 7.70 6.94 15.48
C TYR A 106 7.29 6.59 14.04
N ASP A 107 7.61 5.38 13.58
CA ASP A 107 7.46 4.93 12.19
C ASP A 107 7.91 5.99 11.16
N ALA A 108 9.14 6.46 11.36
CA ALA A 108 9.71 7.59 10.62
C ALA A 108 11.00 7.18 9.89
N PRO A 109 11.22 7.66 8.65
CA PRO A 109 12.51 7.51 8.00
C PRO A 109 13.58 8.38 8.69
N ILE A 110 14.83 7.92 8.61
CA ILE A 110 16.00 8.70 9.00
C ILE A 110 16.50 9.43 7.76
N LEU A 111 16.40 10.76 7.77
CA LEU A 111 16.88 11.63 6.70
C LEU A 111 18.08 12.46 7.17
N PHE A 112 18.88 12.90 6.20
CA PHE A 112 20.08 13.68 6.47
C PHE A 112 19.91 15.16 6.07
N THR A 113 20.56 16.03 6.84
CA THR A 113 20.70 17.46 6.54
C THR A 113 22.17 17.88 6.62
N GLU A 114 22.52 18.96 5.94
CA GLU A 114 23.73 19.72 6.24
C GLU A 114 23.54 20.55 7.52
N LYS A 115 24.65 20.99 8.13
CA LYS A 115 24.63 21.76 9.38
C LYS A 115 23.74 23.00 9.34
N ASN A 116 23.80 23.76 8.24
CA ASN A 116 23.18 25.09 8.14
C ASN A 116 21.99 25.17 7.17
N THR A 117 21.76 24.13 6.39
CA THR A 117 20.74 24.10 5.36
C THR A 117 20.21 22.68 5.21
N ILE A 118 18.97 22.56 4.77
CA ILE A 118 18.39 21.29 4.37
C ILE A 118 18.45 21.22 2.84
N ASN A 119 19.18 20.25 2.29
CA ASN A 119 19.23 20.07 0.84
C ASN A 119 17.84 19.82 0.23
N ARG A 120 17.72 20.13 -1.06
CA ARG A 120 16.46 19.99 -1.81
C ARG A 120 15.90 18.57 -1.83
N TYR A 121 16.75 17.54 -1.79
CA TYR A 121 16.29 16.14 -1.85
C TYR A 121 15.56 15.76 -0.56
N THR A 122 16.15 16.12 0.59
CA THR A 122 15.51 15.95 1.89
C THR A 122 14.22 16.77 2.01
N GLN A 123 14.20 18.01 1.53
CA GLN A 123 12.98 18.84 1.54
C GLN A 123 11.84 18.21 0.73
N ASN A 124 12.13 17.79 -0.50
CA ASN A 124 11.15 17.16 -1.39
C ASN A 124 10.62 15.85 -0.79
N GLU A 125 11.49 15.07 -0.14
CA GLU A 125 11.09 13.82 0.48
C GLU A 125 10.19 14.05 1.71
N ILE A 126 10.49 15.05 2.54
CA ILE A 126 9.60 15.48 3.63
C ILE A 126 8.20 15.84 3.10
N GLN A 127 8.14 16.58 1.99
CA GLN A 127 6.88 16.95 1.35
C GLN A 127 6.14 15.73 0.76
N ARG A 128 6.86 14.83 0.07
CA ARG A 128 6.29 13.58 -0.49
C ARG A 128 5.66 12.72 0.60
N LEU A 129 6.32 12.60 1.76
CA LEU A 129 5.83 11.86 2.91
C LEU A 129 4.60 12.50 3.56
N GLY A 130 4.32 13.78 3.28
CA GLY A 130 3.28 14.56 3.96
C GLY A 130 3.59 14.79 5.44
N ALA A 131 4.86 14.77 5.83
CA ALA A 131 5.26 14.88 7.22
C ALA A 131 4.92 16.25 7.79
N THR A 132 4.41 16.28 9.02
CA THR A 132 4.05 17.52 9.73
C THR A 132 4.87 17.73 10.99
N LYS A 133 5.69 16.74 11.39
CA LYS A 133 6.51 16.74 12.59
C LYS A 133 7.94 16.31 12.25
N ALA A 134 8.93 16.95 12.84
CA ALA A 134 10.34 16.59 12.67
C ALA A 134 11.01 16.40 14.03
N ILE A 135 11.77 15.31 14.17
CA ILE A 135 12.62 15.05 15.33
C ILE A 135 14.06 15.31 14.92
N LEU A 136 14.67 16.36 15.44
CA LEU A 136 16.06 16.72 15.19
C LEU A 136 16.93 16.07 16.24
N VAL A 137 17.86 15.21 15.84
CA VAL A 137 18.81 14.59 16.78
C VAL A 137 20.19 15.21 16.57
N GLY A 138 20.67 15.90 17.62
CA GLY A 138 21.90 16.67 17.60
C GLY A 138 21.69 18.11 18.09
N GLY A 139 22.71 18.66 18.73
CA GLY A 139 22.70 20.04 19.22
C GLY A 139 22.75 21.08 18.11
N TYR A 140 22.71 22.36 18.47
CA TYR A 140 22.78 23.47 17.51
C TYR A 140 24.10 23.52 16.72
N GLU A 141 25.17 22.91 17.24
CA GLU A 141 26.44 22.76 16.53
C GLU A 141 26.42 21.71 15.42
N ALA A 142 25.49 20.76 15.47
CA ALA A 142 25.30 19.74 14.43
C ALA A 142 24.20 20.16 13.45
N ILE A 143 23.10 20.70 13.96
CA ILE A 143 21.96 21.16 13.14
C ILE A 143 21.57 22.54 13.64
N SER A 144 21.86 23.60 12.90
CA SER A 144 21.65 24.97 13.36
C SER A 144 20.16 25.36 13.38
N ALA A 145 19.86 26.49 14.01
CA ALA A 145 18.49 27.04 14.06
C ALA A 145 17.91 27.37 12.66
N ASN A 146 18.76 27.58 11.66
CA ASN A 146 18.32 27.84 10.27
C ASN A 146 17.62 26.62 9.65
N VAL A 147 18.03 25.41 10.02
CA VAL A 147 17.38 24.18 9.58
C VAL A 147 15.97 24.10 10.17
N GLU A 148 15.80 24.39 11.46
CA GLU A 148 14.47 24.46 12.10
C GLU A 148 13.55 25.49 11.43
N GLN A 149 14.10 26.65 11.11
CA GLN A 149 13.33 27.69 10.42
C GLN A 149 12.91 27.25 9.02
N THR A 150 13.79 26.57 8.29
CA THR A 150 13.45 26.02 6.97
C THR A 150 12.37 24.94 7.08
N LEU A 151 12.46 24.04 8.07
CA LEU A 151 11.43 23.02 8.33
C LEU A 151 10.04 23.63 8.53
N LYS A 152 9.94 24.73 9.31
CA LYS A 152 8.67 25.46 9.50
C LYS A 152 8.12 26.02 8.19
N THR A 153 8.98 26.62 7.37
CA THR A 153 8.60 27.20 6.08
C THR A 153 8.05 26.15 5.11
N ILE A 154 8.56 24.92 5.15
CA ILE A 154 8.10 23.82 4.27
C ILE A 154 6.93 23.01 4.85
N GLY A 155 6.31 23.47 5.94
CA GLY A 155 5.06 22.90 6.45
C GLY A 155 5.19 22.00 7.69
N ILE A 156 6.38 21.86 8.28
CA ILE A 156 6.54 21.18 9.57
C ILE A 156 5.97 22.06 10.69
N LYS A 157 4.91 21.58 11.33
CA LYS A 157 4.18 22.27 12.40
C LYS A 157 4.86 22.14 13.75
N THR A 158 5.60 21.05 13.97
CA THR A 158 6.24 20.75 15.25
C THR A 158 7.64 20.22 15.02
N THR A 159 8.62 20.86 15.67
CA THR A 159 10.01 20.42 15.72
C THR A 159 10.35 20.03 17.14
N ASP A 160 10.86 18.82 17.36
CA ASP A 160 11.35 18.34 18.65
C ASP A 160 12.84 18.04 18.53
N ARG A 161 13.67 18.67 19.38
CA ARG A 161 15.12 18.50 19.32
C ARG A 161 15.60 17.68 20.51
N ILE A 162 16.34 16.60 20.22
CA ILE A 162 16.94 15.73 21.22
C ILE A 162 18.46 15.86 21.12
N TYR A 163 19.07 16.38 22.20
CA TYR A 163 20.51 16.60 22.25
C TYR A 163 21.00 16.70 23.70
N GLY A 164 22.28 16.41 23.88
CA GLY A 164 23.02 16.65 25.11
C GLY A 164 24.24 17.53 24.89
N SER A 165 25.01 17.74 25.96
CA SER A 165 26.30 18.45 25.89
C SER A 165 27.37 17.68 25.09
N ASP A 166 27.21 16.36 24.97
CA ASP A 166 28.04 15.49 24.18
C ASP A 166 27.23 14.27 23.69
N ARG A 167 27.87 13.40 22.90
CA ARG A 167 27.26 12.18 22.33
C ARG A 167 26.74 11.21 23.39
N TYR A 168 27.35 11.16 24.57
CA TYR A 168 26.96 10.25 25.64
C TYR A 168 25.66 10.75 26.27
N VAL A 169 25.57 12.05 26.56
CA VAL A 169 24.35 12.69 27.04
C VAL A 169 23.25 12.60 25.98
N THR A 170 23.53 12.87 24.70
CA THR A 170 22.55 12.71 23.61
C THR A 170 21.99 11.27 23.56
N SER A 171 22.84 10.25 23.68
CA SER A 171 22.37 8.85 23.70
C SER A 171 21.42 8.56 24.87
N VAL A 172 21.66 9.15 26.04
CA VAL A 172 20.78 9.03 27.21
C VAL A 172 19.47 9.80 26.99
N GLU A 173 19.48 10.98 26.38
CA GLU A 173 18.25 11.72 26.07
C GLU A 173 17.35 10.95 25.09
N ILE A 174 17.93 10.26 24.11
CA ILE A 174 17.19 9.35 23.22
C ILE A 174 16.62 8.17 24.03
N ALA A 175 17.44 7.53 24.87
CA ALA A 175 17.01 6.38 25.68
C ALA A 175 15.85 6.73 26.63
N LYS A 176 15.83 7.94 27.20
CA LYS A 176 14.70 8.43 28.01
C LYS A 176 13.39 8.45 27.24
N ARG A 177 13.41 8.75 25.94
CA ARG A 177 12.22 8.72 25.08
C ARG A 177 11.73 7.30 24.80
N LEU A 178 12.62 6.30 24.82
CA LEU A 178 12.28 4.90 24.57
C LEU A 178 11.73 4.23 25.83
N GLY A 179 12.40 4.41 26.98
CA GLY A 179 11.96 3.89 28.28
C GLY A 179 12.12 2.39 28.49
N THR A 180 13.05 1.74 27.77
CA THR A 180 13.23 0.28 27.80
C THR A 180 13.99 -0.22 29.02
N LYS A 181 13.89 -1.53 29.29
CA LYS A 181 14.66 -2.21 30.35
C LYS A 181 15.90 -2.92 29.82
N GLU A 182 16.00 -3.06 28.50
CA GLU A 182 17.11 -3.64 27.79
C GLU A 182 17.83 -2.55 26.98
N VAL A 183 19.15 -2.57 27.03
CA VAL A 183 20.00 -1.59 26.36
C VAL A 183 21.20 -2.26 25.67
N ALA A 184 21.65 -1.66 24.58
CA ALA A 184 22.93 -1.96 23.96
C ALA A 184 23.96 -0.88 24.36
N LEU A 185 25.08 -1.29 24.95
CA LEU A 185 26.25 -0.44 25.20
C LEU A 185 27.24 -0.61 24.06
N VAL A 186 27.55 0.49 23.38
CA VAL A 186 28.43 0.52 22.20
C VAL A 186 29.49 1.62 22.34
N SER A 187 30.59 1.50 21.59
CA SER A 187 31.63 2.51 21.60
C SER A 187 31.12 3.84 21.05
N GLY A 188 31.35 4.93 21.79
CA GLY A 188 31.05 6.29 21.34
C GLY A 188 32.03 6.83 20.29
N VAL A 189 33.09 6.10 19.94
CA VAL A 189 34.13 6.55 19.02
C VAL A 189 34.42 5.59 17.86
N ASN A 190 34.12 4.30 18.01
CA ASN A 190 34.24 3.29 16.95
C ASN A 190 32.86 2.73 16.57
N PHE A 191 32.38 3.09 15.39
CA PHE A 191 30.97 2.97 15.02
C PHE A 191 30.60 1.66 14.31
N ALA A 192 31.59 0.88 13.84
CA ALA A 192 31.31 -0.33 13.05
C ALA A 192 30.60 -1.41 13.90
N ASP A 193 31.04 -1.60 15.14
CA ASP A 193 30.39 -2.51 16.08
C ASP A 193 29.04 -1.95 16.54
N ALA A 194 28.90 -0.63 16.67
CA ALA A 194 27.60 -0.01 17.00
C ALA A 194 26.54 -0.29 15.93
N LEU A 195 26.89 -0.18 14.65
CA LEU A 195 25.98 -0.47 13.54
C LEU A 195 25.49 -1.92 13.55
N SER A 196 26.30 -2.85 14.06
CA SER A 196 25.98 -4.29 14.10
C SER A 196 24.71 -4.61 14.90
N ILE A 197 24.38 -3.81 15.91
CA ILE A 197 23.18 -4.01 16.75
C ILE A 197 22.04 -3.08 16.35
N SER A 198 22.28 -2.02 15.57
CA SER A 198 21.31 -0.94 15.41
C SER A 198 19.95 -1.37 14.87
N ALA A 199 19.91 -2.24 13.84
CA ALA A 199 18.65 -2.75 13.28
C ALA A 199 17.91 -3.66 14.27
N VAL A 200 18.63 -4.53 14.98
CA VAL A 200 18.07 -5.39 16.02
C VAL A 200 17.52 -4.56 17.18
N ALA A 201 18.31 -3.62 17.70
CA ALA A 201 17.88 -2.73 18.77
C ALA A 201 16.65 -1.93 18.34
N ALA A 202 16.59 -1.48 17.09
CA ALA A 202 15.43 -0.79 16.57
C ALA A 202 14.18 -1.70 16.49
N ALA A 203 14.32 -2.91 15.95
CA ALA A 203 13.22 -3.88 15.85
C ALA A 203 12.70 -4.31 17.24
N LYS A 204 13.60 -4.50 18.21
CA LYS A 204 13.29 -4.89 19.59
C LYS A 204 12.88 -3.71 20.48
N GLY A 205 13.07 -2.48 20.00
CA GLY A 205 12.87 -1.24 20.76
C GLY A 205 13.97 -0.91 21.77
N TYR A 206 15.05 -1.68 21.84
CA TYR A 206 16.14 -1.47 22.81
C TYR A 206 16.82 -0.11 22.65
N SER A 207 17.17 0.51 23.77
CA SER A 207 17.94 1.75 23.75
C SER A 207 19.40 1.47 23.42
N ILE A 208 20.03 2.35 22.63
CA ILE A 208 21.48 2.31 22.36
C ILE A 208 22.13 3.43 23.16
N LEU A 209 23.09 3.06 24.00
CA LEU A 209 23.84 3.97 24.86
C LEU A 209 25.31 3.94 24.48
N LEU A 210 25.92 5.11 24.39
CA LEU A 210 27.33 5.25 24.03
C LEU A 210 28.23 5.23 25.27
N THR A 211 29.42 4.67 25.14
CA THR A 211 30.45 4.71 26.18
C THR A 211 31.85 4.96 25.61
N PRO A 212 32.75 5.66 26.34
CA PRO A 212 34.19 5.53 26.17
C PRO A 212 34.65 4.08 26.41
N ALA A 213 35.91 3.80 26.08
CA ALA A 213 36.47 2.45 26.19
C ALA A 213 36.44 1.91 27.63
N ASP A 214 36.89 2.68 28.63
CA ASP A 214 37.20 2.09 29.95
C ASP A 214 36.17 2.33 31.05
N ASN A 215 35.40 3.43 30.96
CA ASN A 215 34.49 3.85 32.01
C ASN A 215 33.17 4.37 31.46
N LEU A 216 32.07 3.92 32.08
CA LEU A 216 30.75 4.48 31.78
C LEU A 216 30.70 5.95 32.23
N PRO A 217 30.23 6.87 31.38
CA PRO A 217 29.95 8.24 31.80
C PRO A 217 28.90 8.25 32.91
N GLU A 218 28.98 9.21 33.82
CA GLU A 218 28.05 9.28 34.97
C GLU A 218 26.59 9.36 34.53
N VAL A 219 26.31 10.10 33.46
CA VAL A 219 24.96 10.17 32.85
C VAL A 219 24.42 8.81 32.40
N VAL A 220 25.29 7.94 31.90
CA VAL A 220 24.92 6.58 31.48
C VAL A 220 24.69 5.70 32.70
N LYS A 221 25.57 5.74 33.71
CA LYS A 221 25.39 5.01 34.98
C LYS A 221 24.07 5.37 35.65
N MET A 222 23.78 6.66 35.75
CA MET A 222 22.51 7.15 36.31
C MET A 222 21.31 6.66 35.51
N HIS A 223 21.38 6.65 34.17
CA HIS A 223 20.30 6.12 33.36
C HIS A 223 20.07 4.62 33.62
N LEU A 224 21.14 3.81 33.62
CA LEU A 224 21.06 2.38 33.90
C LEU A 224 20.39 2.09 35.25
N SER A 225 20.74 2.86 36.28
CA SER A 225 20.18 2.75 37.63
C SER A 225 18.72 3.23 37.70
N ASN A 226 18.44 4.46 37.26
CA ASN A 226 17.12 5.09 37.36
C ASN A 226 16.04 4.35 36.59
N TYR A 227 16.39 3.82 35.41
CA TYR A 227 15.47 3.04 34.59
C TYR A 227 15.46 1.55 34.97
N LYS A 228 16.22 1.12 35.99
CA LYS A 228 16.28 -0.26 36.48
C LYS A 228 16.50 -1.25 35.32
N ILE A 229 17.54 -0.98 34.53
CA ILE A 229 17.89 -1.80 33.36
C ILE A 229 18.16 -3.24 33.83
N THR A 230 17.55 -4.22 33.16
CA THR A 230 17.58 -5.64 33.53
C THR A 230 18.58 -6.44 32.70
N ARG A 231 18.94 -5.93 31.51
CA ARG A 231 19.87 -6.56 30.58
C ARG A 231 20.67 -5.51 29.83
N THR A 232 21.98 -5.73 29.75
CA THR A 232 22.87 -4.91 28.94
C THR A 232 23.61 -5.77 27.91
N TYR A 233 23.51 -5.41 26.64
CA TYR A 233 24.28 -6.04 25.55
C TYR A 233 25.50 -5.16 25.24
N ILE A 234 26.70 -5.66 25.51
CA ILE A 234 27.94 -4.95 25.19
C ILE A 234 28.37 -5.37 23.79
N ILE A 235 28.43 -4.43 22.85
CA ILE A 235 28.73 -4.75 21.45
C ILE A 235 30.15 -4.30 21.11
N GLY A 236 30.94 -5.26 20.65
CA GLY A 236 32.35 -5.07 20.30
C GLY A 236 33.32 -5.68 21.30
N GLY A 237 34.53 -5.94 20.83
CA GLY A 237 35.60 -6.56 21.61
C GLY A 237 36.12 -5.67 22.74
N THR A 238 36.94 -6.24 23.62
CA THR A 238 37.54 -5.51 24.75
C THR A 238 38.49 -4.38 24.34
N GLY A 239 38.94 -4.35 23.08
CA GLY A 239 39.75 -3.26 22.53
C GLY A 239 38.97 -1.99 22.19
N VAL A 240 37.64 -2.06 22.10
CA VAL A 240 36.77 -0.90 21.78
C VAL A 240 35.78 -0.56 22.88
N VAL A 241 35.29 -1.57 23.60
CA VAL A 241 34.52 -1.43 24.83
C VAL A 241 35.20 -2.29 25.89
N GLY A 242 36.01 -1.65 26.73
CA GLY A 242 36.90 -2.27 27.70
C GLY A 242 36.18 -3.25 28.63
N LYS A 243 36.94 -4.23 29.13
CA LYS A 243 36.41 -5.26 30.04
C LYS A 243 35.81 -4.66 31.32
N ASN A 244 36.35 -3.54 31.78
CA ASN A 244 35.86 -2.84 32.98
C ASN A 244 34.42 -2.33 32.86
N ILE A 245 33.88 -2.17 31.64
CA ILE A 245 32.49 -1.79 31.41
C ILE A 245 31.52 -2.88 31.87
N GLU A 246 31.89 -4.16 31.76
CA GLU A 246 31.05 -5.29 32.21
C GLU A 246 30.70 -5.17 33.69
N ASN A 247 31.68 -4.78 34.52
CA ASN A 247 31.50 -4.62 35.95
C ASN A 247 30.68 -3.37 36.33
N GLN A 248 30.41 -2.48 35.38
CA GLN A 248 29.66 -1.23 35.59
C GLN A 248 28.24 -1.31 35.02
N ALA A 249 27.89 -2.40 34.32
CA ALA A 249 26.61 -2.58 33.65
C ALA A 249 25.78 -3.69 34.31
N PRO A 250 24.44 -3.56 34.39
CA PRO A 250 23.59 -4.62 34.92
C PRO A 250 23.45 -5.78 33.93
N SER A 251 23.64 -7.01 34.42
CA SER A 251 23.50 -8.27 33.67
C SER A 251 24.14 -8.22 32.28
N PRO A 252 25.44 -7.93 32.15
CA PRO A 252 26.09 -7.74 30.86
C PRO A 252 26.15 -9.04 30.06
N LEU A 253 25.91 -8.96 28.75
CA LEU A 253 26.22 -9.99 27.77
C LEU A 253 27.04 -9.34 26.66
N ARG A 254 28.28 -9.79 26.46
CA ARG A 254 29.14 -9.28 25.38
C ARG A 254 28.91 -10.06 24.09
N LEU A 255 28.68 -9.33 22.99
CA LEU A 255 28.61 -9.84 21.63
C LEU A 255 29.73 -9.21 20.81
N ALA A 256 30.73 -10.00 20.43
CA ALA A 256 31.94 -9.51 19.80
C ALA A 256 32.60 -10.58 18.92
N GLY A 257 33.34 -10.14 17.92
CA GLY A 257 34.23 -10.97 17.12
C GLY A 257 35.61 -10.33 16.93
N ASN A 258 36.45 -11.01 16.15
CA ASN A 258 37.80 -10.53 15.83
C ASN A 258 37.79 -9.30 14.91
N ASP A 259 36.69 -9.06 14.20
CA ASP A 259 36.45 -7.92 13.34
C ASP A 259 34.97 -7.53 13.36
N ARG A 260 34.62 -6.43 12.68
CA ARG A 260 33.26 -5.89 12.59
C ARG A 260 32.25 -6.88 12.01
N TYR A 261 32.67 -7.77 11.11
CA TYR A 261 31.80 -8.74 10.45
C TYR A 261 31.49 -9.90 11.40
N ALA A 262 32.50 -10.35 12.15
CA ALA A 262 32.34 -11.34 13.21
C ALA A 262 31.51 -10.80 14.39
N THR A 263 31.68 -9.52 14.78
CA THR A 263 30.78 -8.86 15.74
C THR A 263 29.34 -8.83 15.22
N ASN A 264 29.12 -8.40 13.97
CA ASN A 264 27.79 -8.41 13.36
C ASN A 264 27.17 -9.80 13.35
N ARG A 265 27.93 -10.84 12.97
CA ARG A 265 27.46 -12.22 13.04
C ARG A 265 27.09 -12.63 14.48
N ALA A 266 27.91 -12.31 15.48
CA ALA A 266 27.62 -12.66 16.87
C ALA A 266 26.30 -12.03 17.35
N VAL A 267 26.02 -10.79 16.94
CA VAL A 267 24.74 -10.13 17.17
C VAL A 267 23.60 -10.85 16.44
N LEU A 268 23.74 -11.08 15.13
CA LEU A 268 22.68 -11.68 14.34
C LEU A 268 22.38 -13.12 14.76
N ASP A 269 23.36 -13.90 15.22
CA ASP A 269 23.17 -15.25 15.74
C ASP A 269 22.37 -15.25 17.05
N GLU A 270 22.71 -14.36 18.00
CA GLU A 270 21.99 -14.17 19.27
C GLU A 270 20.51 -13.86 19.03
N PHE A 271 20.23 -12.95 18.09
CA PHE A 271 18.86 -12.48 17.80
C PHE A 271 18.21 -13.21 16.63
N SER A 272 18.79 -14.31 16.13
CA SER A 272 18.33 -14.95 14.90
C SER A 272 16.90 -15.50 14.93
N LYS A 273 16.32 -15.70 16.12
CA LYS A 273 14.91 -16.11 16.28
C LYS A 273 13.92 -14.95 16.18
N ASP A 274 14.40 -13.73 16.40
CA ASP A 274 13.62 -12.50 16.37
C ASP A 274 13.70 -11.80 15.01
N LEU A 275 14.55 -12.29 14.09
CA LEU A 275 14.79 -11.71 12.77
C LEU A 275 14.01 -12.44 11.68
N ASP A 276 13.47 -11.68 10.73
CA ASP A 276 12.90 -12.21 9.50
C ASP A 276 13.91 -12.14 8.36
N PHE A 277 14.22 -13.28 7.78
CA PHE A 277 15.18 -13.38 6.67
C PHE A 277 14.53 -13.25 5.29
N ASN A 278 13.27 -12.77 5.20
CA ASN A 278 12.61 -12.48 3.92
C ASN A 278 13.35 -11.39 3.14
N ILE A 279 13.80 -10.33 3.81
CA ILE A 279 14.69 -9.33 3.23
C ILE A 279 15.98 -9.34 4.04
N ILE A 280 17.13 -9.33 3.37
CA ILE A 280 18.44 -9.24 4.02
C ILE A 280 19.10 -7.97 3.50
N TYR A 281 19.23 -6.98 4.39
CA TYR A 281 19.86 -5.71 4.05
C TYR A 281 21.38 -5.85 4.12
N LEU A 282 22.04 -5.70 2.97
CA LEU A 282 23.49 -5.68 2.89
C LEU A 282 23.97 -4.24 3.16
N ALA A 283 24.80 -4.09 4.18
CA ALA A 283 25.28 -2.81 4.68
C ALA A 283 26.81 -2.77 4.71
N SER A 284 27.39 -1.57 4.62
CA SER A 284 28.84 -1.38 4.69
C SER A 284 29.20 -0.52 5.90
N ALA A 285 30.23 -0.93 6.63
CA ALA A 285 30.78 -0.14 7.72
C ALA A 285 32.21 0.35 7.42
N GLU A 286 32.76 0.09 6.23
CA GLU A 286 34.20 0.27 5.93
C GLU A 286 34.65 1.74 5.92
N ASN A 287 33.77 2.65 5.50
CA ASN A 287 34.06 4.08 5.40
C ASN A 287 32.86 4.92 5.84
N LYS A 288 33.05 6.25 5.88
CA LYS A 288 32.00 7.19 6.29
C LYS A 288 30.74 7.07 5.42
N ALA A 289 30.89 6.98 4.09
CA ALA A 289 29.75 6.85 3.18
C ALA A 289 28.94 5.57 3.45
N GLY A 290 29.62 4.42 3.60
CA GLY A 290 28.99 3.14 3.96
C GLY A 290 28.25 3.22 5.29
N LEU A 291 28.89 3.77 6.32
CA LEU A 291 28.26 3.94 7.64
C LEU A 291 27.00 4.81 7.56
N THR A 292 27.05 5.93 6.84
CA THR A 292 25.89 6.82 6.69
C THR A 292 24.76 6.17 5.90
N ASN A 293 25.07 5.49 4.80
CA ASN A 293 24.07 4.76 4.00
C ASN A 293 23.38 3.65 4.82
N SER A 294 24.19 2.88 5.55
CA SER A 294 23.68 1.80 6.41
C SER A 294 22.84 2.34 7.56
N LEU A 295 23.20 3.51 8.11
CA LEU A 295 22.44 4.15 9.18
C LEU A 295 21.03 4.52 8.71
N ALA A 296 20.89 5.12 7.53
CA ALA A 296 19.57 5.47 6.98
C ALA A 296 18.67 4.23 6.85
N GLY A 297 19.24 3.07 6.52
CA GLY A 297 18.52 1.81 6.37
C GLY A 297 18.15 1.10 7.68
N ILE A 298 18.58 1.59 8.86
CA ILE A 298 18.27 0.93 10.15
C ILE A 298 16.76 0.87 10.39
N ALA A 299 16.06 1.99 10.21
CA ALA A 299 14.62 2.06 10.45
C ALA A 299 13.86 1.18 9.45
N LEU A 300 14.30 1.15 8.19
CA LEU A 300 13.75 0.31 7.13
C LEU A 300 13.91 -1.18 7.47
N ALA A 301 15.12 -1.62 7.84
CA ALA A 301 15.37 -3.00 8.26
C ALA A 301 14.54 -3.38 9.49
N ALA A 302 14.41 -2.46 10.46
CA ALA A 302 13.62 -2.67 11.65
C ALA A 302 12.10 -2.76 11.38
N GLN A 303 11.59 -2.19 10.28
CA GLN A 303 10.17 -2.30 9.94
C GLN A 303 9.73 -3.74 9.73
N THR A 304 10.55 -4.51 9.05
CA THR A 304 10.30 -5.92 8.73
C THR A 304 11.04 -6.89 9.66
N SER A 305 11.68 -6.39 10.73
CA SER A 305 12.59 -7.16 11.58
C SER A 305 13.69 -7.88 10.79
N SER A 306 14.13 -7.27 9.69
CA SER A 306 15.12 -7.83 8.79
C SER A 306 16.54 -7.68 9.34
N PRO A 307 17.44 -8.64 9.10
CA PRO A 307 18.84 -8.51 9.43
C PRO A 307 19.50 -7.41 8.59
N LEU A 308 20.37 -6.64 9.24
CA LEU A 308 21.36 -5.78 8.59
C LEU A 308 22.72 -6.48 8.65
N VAL A 309 23.14 -7.05 7.53
CA VAL A 309 24.37 -7.84 7.42
C VAL A 309 25.51 -6.96 6.91
N LEU A 310 26.54 -6.80 7.73
CA LEU A 310 27.73 -6.04 7.35
C LEU A 310 28.54 -6.82 6.31
N CYS A 311 28.89 -6.15 5.22
CA CYS A 311 29.66 -6.68 4.10
C CYS A 311 30.85 -5.78 3.81
N GLY A 312 31.94 -6.38 3.32
CA GLY A 312 33.08 -5.64 2.79
C GLY A 312 32.99 -5.42 1.28
N LYS A 313 34.03 -4.84 0.69
CA LYS A 313 34.17 -4.71 -0.78
C LYS A 313 34.38 -6.01 -1.53
N VAL A 314 34.68 -7.08 -0.80
CA VAL A 314 34.68 -8.46 -1.27
C VAL A 314 33.80 -9.26 -0.29
N PRO A 315 33.17 -10.35 -0.72
CA PRO A 315 32.33 -11.09 0.21
C PRO A 315 33.20 -11.75 1.30
N ILE A 316 32.74 -11.65 2.54
CA ILE A 316 33.53 -11.90 3.76
C ILE A 316 33.02 -13.16 4.45
N GLY A 317 33.93 -14.06 4.87
CA GLY A 317 33.60 -15.37 5.44
C GLY A 317 32.49 -15.35 6.50
N PRO A 318 32.63 -14.62 7.63
CA PRO A 318 31.56 -14.51 8.63
C PRO A 318 30.18 -14.11 8.07
N SER A 319 30.14 -13.16 7.14
CA SER A 319 28.89 -12.68 6.53
C SER A 319 28.34 -13.69 5.52
N GLN A 320 29.20 -14.28 4.69
CA GLN A 320 28.85 -15.34 3.73
C GLN A 320 28.28 -16.56 4.44
N ASP A 321 28.97 -17.06 5.47
CA ASP A 321 28.55 -18.24 6.24
C ASP A 321 27.19 -17.99 6.91
N PHE A 322 27.00 -16.81 7.49
CA PHE A 322 25.74 -16.43 8.12
C PHE A 322 24.60 -16.38 7.10
N ILE A 323 24.83 -15.67 6.00
CA ILE A 323 23.86 -15.54 4.91
C ILE A 323 23.50 -16.92 4.36
N LEU A 324 24.48 -17.77 4.00
CA LEU A 324 24.26 -19.13 3.50
C LEU A 324 23.43 -20.00 4.46
N LYS A 325 23.64 -19.83 5.76
CA LYS A 325 22.95 -20.62 6.79
C LYS A 325 21.52 -20.16 7.08
N LYS A 326 21.24 -18.86 6.89
CA LYS A 326 19.99 -18.23 7.33
C LYS A 326 19.08 -17.79 6.19
N MET A 327 19.62 -17.58 5.01
CA MET A 327 18.86 -17.22 3.82
C MET A 327 17.95 -18.37 3.39
N THR A 328 16.74 -18.03 2.97
CA THR A 328 15.75 -18.92 2.38
C THR A 328 15.78 -18.80 0.86
N VAL A 329 15.12 -19.70 0.14
CA VAL A 329 14.99 -19.57 -1.33
C VAL A 329 14.17 -18.35 -1.76
N SER A 330 13.37 -17.77 -0.87
CA SER A 330 12.57 -16.58 -1.14
C SER A 330 13.23 -15.28 -0.69
N SER A 331 14.34 -15.36 0.05
CA SER A 331 15.01 -14.19 0.60
C SER A 331 15.45 -13.23 -0.51
N HIS A 332 15.17 -11.95 -0.29
CA HIS A 332 15.59 -10.87 -1.16
C HIS A 332 16.81 -10.17 -0.56
N LEU A 333 17.88 -10.05 -1.35
CA LEU A 333 19.07 -9.31 -0.95
C LEU A 333 18.94 -7.86 -1.42
N LEU A 334 19.02 -6.92 -0.50
CA LEU A 334 18.86 -5.50 -0.79
C LEU A 334 20.05 -4.71 -0.26
N THR A 335 20.78 -4.05 -1.16
CA THR A 335 21.99 -3.29 -0.81
C THR A 335 21.65 -1.86 -0.38
N LEU A 336 22.26 -1.40 0.71
CA LEU A 336 22.14 -0.04 1.24
C LEU A 336 23.36 0.79 0.83
N GLY A 337 23.25 1.51 -0.28
CA GLY A 337 24.31 2.34 -0.83
C GLY A 337 24.80 1.91 -2.22
N GLY A 338 25.56 2.80 -2.86
CA GLY A 338 26.05 2.62 -4.22
C GLY A 338 27.26 1.67 -4.35
N GLU A 339 27.70 1.49 -5.59
CA GLU A 339 28.85 0.64 -5.99
C GLU A 339 30.14 0.91 -5.20
N GLU A 340 30.39 2.16 -4.82
CA GLU A 340 31.58 2.54 -4.05
C GLU A 340 31.61 1.87 -2.65
N THR A 341 30.43 1.68 -2.06
CA THR A 341 30.26 1.15 -0.71
C THR A 341 30.08 -0.36 -0.68
N ILE A 342 29.26 -0.90 -1.60
CA ILE A 342 29.03 -2.33 -1.78
C ILE A 342 29.03 -2.62 -3.28
N PRO A 343 30.14 -3.12 -3.83
CA PRO A 343 30.24 -3.44 -5.26
C PRO A 343 29.21 -4.51 -5.66
N SER A 344 28.67 -4.44 -6.88
CA SER A 344 27.75 -5.46 -7.41
C SER A 344 28.36 -6.86 -7.48
N SER A 345 29.69 -6.98 -7.54
CA SER A 345 30.37 -8.28 -7.41
C SER A 345 30.11 -8.96 -6.06
N VAL A 346 29.96 -8.20 -4.98
CA VAL A 346 29.62 -8.72 -3.64
C VAL A 346 28.18 -9.21 -3.61
N LEU A 347 27.24 -8.40 -4.10
CA LEU A 347 25.83 -8.79 -4.22
C LEU A 347 25.68 -10.05 -5.07
N ASN A 348 26.30 -10.08 -6.26
CA ASN A 348 26.29 -11.25 -7.14
C ASN A 348 26.90 -12.50 -6.48
N GLY A 349 27.96 -12.33 -5.68
CA GLY A 349 28.54 -13.43 -4.91
C GLY A 349 27.56 -14.04 -3.91
N TYR A 350 26.81 -13.20 -3.17
CA TYR A 350 25.78 -13.69 -2.25
C TYR A 350 24.56 -14.28 -2.98
N THR A 351 24.16 -13.73 -4.13
CA THR A 351 23.09 -14.31 -4.96
C THR A 351 23.49 -15.69 -5.51
N GLN A 352 24.76 -15.88 -5.89
CA GLN A 352 25.25 -17.22 -6.29
C GLN A 352 25.21 -18.22 -5.13
N SER A 353 25.51 -17.77 -3.91
CA SER A 353 25.36 -18.57 -2.69
C SER A 353 23.91 -19.03 -2.45
N GLN A 354 22.91 -18.21 -2.77
CA GLN A 354 21.48 -18.59 -2.69
C GLN A 354 21.13 -19.79 -3.57
N ASN A 355 21.73 -19.89 -4.77
CA ASN A 355 21.52 -21.03 -5.68
C ASN A 355 22.01 -22.37 -5.10
N GLN A 356 22.88 -22.35 -4.08
CA GLN A 356 23.32 -23.59 -3.40
C GLN A 356 22.28 -24.11 -2.41
N VAL A 357 21.42 -23.22 -1.88
CA VAL A 357 20.28 -23.56 -1.00
C VAL A 357 19.13 -24.13 -1.83
N LEU A 358 18.93 -23.60 -3.04
CA LEU A 358 17.94 -24.05 -4.00
C LEU A 358 18.37 -25.38 -4.64
N ARG A 359 17.78 -26.50 -4.20
CA ARG A 359 18.14 -27.84 -4.69
C ARG A 359 17.30 -28.30 -5.87
N SER A 360 16.11 -27.75 -6.05
CA SER A 360 15.22 -28.11 -7.14
C SER A 360 14.40 -26.91 -7.60
N ILE A 361 14.18 -26.82 -8.91
CA ILE A 361 13.33 -25.80 -9.54
C ILE A 361 12.37 -26.52 -10.46
N PHE A 362 11.07 -26.33 -10.26
CA PHE A 362 10.03 -26.78 -11.18
C PHE A 362 9.51 -25.56 -11.94
N ASN A 363 9.92 -25.45 -13.21
CA ASN A 363 9.59 -24.32 -14.09
C ASN A 363 8.91 -24.77 -15.38
N GLN A 364 8.43 -26.01 -15.43
CA GLN A 364 7.67 -26.57 -16.54
C GLN A 364 6.38 -27.18 -16.01
N LYS A 365 5.27 -26.95 -16.71
CA LYS A 365 3.97 -27.54 -16.37
C LYS A 365 4.07 -29.06 -16.24
N GLY A 366 3.32 -29.64 -15.31
CA GLY A 366 3.28 -31.09 -15.14
C GLY A 366 3.09 -31.56 -13.69
N THR A 367 3.09 -32.88 -13.51
CA THR A 367 2.98 -33.51 -12.19
C THR A 367 4.32 -34.03 -11.73
N TYR A 368 4.75 -33.59 -10.55
CA TYR A 368 5.99 -33.96 -9.90
C TYR A 368 5.70 -34.79 -8.65
N GLY A 369 6.48 -35.85 -8.47
CA GLY A 369 6.32 -36.78 -7.36
C GLY A 369 5.55 -38.06 -7.74
N PRO A 370 5.85 -39.17 -7.04
CA PRO A 370 5.25 -40.47 -7.30
C PRO A 370 3.72 -40.48 -7.06
N PRO A 371 2.96 -41.37 -7.74
CA PRO A 371 1.51 -41.46 -7.58
C PRO A 371 1.05 -42.01 -6.23
N LEU A 372 1.86 -42.84 -5.56
CA LEU A 372 1.48 -43.55 -4.32
C LEU A 372 2.53 -43.42 -3.21
N ASP A 373 3.79 -43.71 -3.51
CA ASP A 373 4.88 -43.64 -2.52
C ASP A 373 5.21 -42.20 -2.12
N LYS A 374 6.01 -41.99 -1.07
CA LYS A 374 6.55 -40.65 -0.74
C LYS A 374 7.95 -40.47 -1.29
N THR A 375 8.24 -39.29 -1.83
CA THR A 375 9.60 -38.85 -2.18
C THR A 375 10.09 -37.72 -1.27
N THR A 376 11.40 -37.50 -1.20
CA THR A 376 12.01 -36.44 -0.38
C THR A 376 12.93 -35.56 -1.23
N ILE A 377 12.77 -34.24 -1.12
CA ILE A 377 13.71 -33.25 -1.62
C ILE A 377 14.57 -32.81 -0.43
N SER A 378 15.87 -33.14 -0.46
CA SER A 378 16.78 -32.91 0.67
C SER A 378 17.10 -31.43 0.97
N GLY A 379 16.65 -30.50 0.13
CA GLY A 379 16.78 -29.06 0.35
C GLY A 379 15.52 -28.32 -0.08
N SER A 380 15.69 -27.08 -0.52
CA SER A 380 14.56 -26.23 -0.87
C SER A 380 14.10 -26.42 -2.31
N LEU A 381 12.81 -26.17 -2.56
CA LEU A 381 12.14 -26.24 -3.86
C LEU A 381 11.61 -24.86 -4.25
N ALA A 382 11.86 -24.42 -5.48
CA ALA A 382 11.12 -23.32 -6.11
C ALA A 382 10.20 -23.83 -7.21
N ILE A 383 8.99 -23.29 -7.29
CA ILE A 383 8.02 -23.52 -8.35
C ILE A 383 7.83 -22.19 -9.08
N GLU A 384 8.20 -22.15 -10.36
CA GLU A 384 8.32 -20.92 -11.17
C GLU A 384 7.46 -20.96 -12.43
N ALA A 385 6.46 -21.85 -12.50
CA ALA A 385 5.51 -21.91 -13.61
C ALA A 385 4.13 -22.37 -13.13
N SER A 386 3.10 -22.00 -13.89
CA SER A 386 1.74 -22.45 -13.66
C SER A 386 1.52 -23.91 -14.05
N ASP A 387 0.39 -24.45 -13.60
CA ASP A 387 -0.10 -25.80 -13.93
C ASP A 387 0.87 -26.90 -13.50
N ILE A 388 1.51 -26.66 -12.36
CA ILE A 388 2.37 -27.61 -11.67
C ILE A 388 1.59 -28.27 -10.55
N THR A 389 1.61 -29.59 -10.51
CA THR A 389 1.16 -30.39 -9.38
C THR A 389 2.36 -31.02 -8.70
N VAL A 390 2.54 -30.80 -7.40
CA VAL A 390 3.51 -31.54 -6.58
C VAL A 390 2.72 -32.46 -5.67
N ARG A 391 3.02 -33.76 -5.70
CA ARG A 391 2.31 -34.75 -4.88
C ARG A 391 3.24 -35.68 -4.10
N ASN A 392 2.75 -36.16 -2.97
CA ASN A 392 3.41 -37.16 -2.13
C ASN A 392 4.89 -36.84 -1.85
N THR A 393 5.19 -35.60 -1.51
CA THR A 393 6.58 -35.09 -1.42
C THR A 393 6.85 -34.46 -0.06
N VAL A 394 7.99 -34.82 0.55
CA VAL A 394 8.56 -34.13 1.71
C VAL A 394 9.67 -33.20 1.23
N ILE A 395 9.60 -31.92 1.60
CA ILE A 395 10.63 -30.92 1.31
C ILE A 395 11.33 -30.64 2.64
N GLU A 396 12.61 -31.04 2.74
CA GLU A 396 13.42 -30.84 3.96
C GLU A 396 13.76 -29.36 4.17
N GLY A 397 13.92 -28.59 3.08
CA GLY A 397 14.12 -27.15 3.11
C GLY A 397 12.83 -26.35 2.97
N ASP A 398 12.95 -25.21 2.32
CA ASP A 398 11.87 -24.25 2.08
C ASP A 398 11.15 -24.54 0.75
N LEU A 399 9.92 -24.04 0.63
CA LEU A 399 9.14 -24.04 -0.60
C LEU A 399 8.86 -22.60 -1.04
N LEU A 400 9.37 -22.19 -2.21
CA LEU A 400 8.99 -20.95 -2.87
C LEU A 400 7.97 -21.25 -3.98
N LEU A 401 6.81 -20.59 -3.89
CA LEU A 401 5.84 -20.47 -4.97
C LEU A 401 6.11 -19.11 -5.64
N GLY A 402 6.98 -19.12 -6.64
CA GLY A 402 7.62 -17.95 -7.21
C GLY A 402 6.75 -17.13 -8.14
N GLU A 403 7.24 -15.95 -8.50
CA GLU A 403 6.52 -15.00 -9.35
C GLU A 403 6.32 -15.54 -10.78
N GLY A 404 7.15 -16.48 -11.23
CA GLY A 404 6.98 -17.14 -12.53
C GLY A 404 5.65 -17.89 -12.69
N ILE A 405 4.97 -18.21 -11.58
CA ILE A 405 3.59 -18.76 -11.60
C ILE A 405 2.60 -17.74 -12.18
N GLY A 406 2.85 -16.45 -11.99
CA GLY A 406 1.95 -15.37 -12.41
C GLY A 406 0.56 -15.50 -11.80
N ASN A 407 -0.47 -15.45 -12.64
CA ASN A 407 -1.87 -15.66 -12.26
C ASN A 407 -2.34 -17.13 -12.38
N GLY A 408 -1.41 -18.04 -12.68
CA GLY A 408 -1.73 -19.45 -12.88
C GLY A 408 -1.81 -20.24 -11.58
N THR A 409 -2.05 -21.54 -11.71
CA THR A 409 -2.35 -22.41 -10.56
C THR A 409 -1.18 -23.30 -10.18
N VAL A 410 -1.07 -23.64 -8.89
CA VAL A 410 -0.22 -24.72 -8.39
C VAL A 410 -1.03 -25.60 -7.47
N THR A 411 -0.89 -26.92 -7.62
CA THR A 411 -1.56 -27.91 -6.77
C THR A 411 -0.52 -28.65 -5.91
N LEU A 412 -0.74 -28.71 -4.60
CA LEU A 412 0.09 -29.41 -3.63
C LEU A 412 -0.75 -30.52 -2.95
N GLU A 413 -0.43 -31.78 -3.22
CA GLU A 413 -1.18 -32.95 -2.72
C GLU A 413 -0.31 -33.81 -1.80
N ASN A 414 -0.69 -33.96 -0.53
CA ASN A 414 0.11 -34.72 0.45
C ASN A 414 1.58 -34.26 0.50
N VAL A 415 1.76 -32.93 0.51
CA VAL A 415 3.08 -32.27 0.56
C VAL A 415 3.38 -31.80 1.97
N THR A 416 4.58 -32.10 2.47
CA THR A 416 5.07 -31.61 3.76
C THR A 416 6.29 -30.75 3.56
N VAL A 417 6.26 -29.50 4.04
CA VAL A 417 7.41 -28.58 4.03
C VAL A 417 7.94 -28.46 5.45
N LYS A 418 9.20 -28.85 5.67
CA LYS A 418 9.84 -28.73 6.99
C LYS A 418 10.37 -27.33 7.28
N GLY A 419 10.78 -26.62 6.23
CA GLY A 419 11.15 -25.21 6.27
C GLY A 419 9.96 -24.27 6.14
N ARG A 420 10.21 -23.09 5.57
CA ARG A 420 9.24 -22.02 5.28
C ARG A 420 8.61 -22.24 3.91
N THR A 421 7.31 -21.98 3.79
CA THR A 421 6.62 -21.82 2.51
C THR A 421 6.41 -20.34 2.24
N THR A 422 6.79 -19.85 1.07
CA THR A 422 6.56 -18.45 0.65
C THR A 422 5.78 -18.40 -0.66
N ILE A 423 4.75 -17.56 -0.71
CA ILE A 423 3.92 -17.30 -1.88
C ILE A 423 4.24 -15.91 -2.43
N ARG A 424 4.77 -15.88 -3.66
CA ARG A 424 5.02 -14.67 -4.47
C ARG A 424 4.26 -14.66 -5.81
N GLY A 425 3.73 -15.80 -6.24
CA GLY A 425 2.81 -15.94 -7.38
C GLY A 425 1.58 -16.81 -7.03
N GLY A 426 0.61 -16.93 -7.96
CA GLY A 426 -0.57 -17.78 -7.76
C GLY A 426 -1.94 -17.17 -8.11
N GLY A 427 -2.00 -15.88 -8.51
CA GLY A 427 -3.24 -15.24 -8.98
C GLY A 427 -4.41 -15.15 -7.99
N SER A 428 -5.49 -14.49 -8.42
CA SER A 428 -6.62 -14.07 -7.58
C SER A 428 -7.87 -14.96 -7.62
N VAL A 429 -7.90 -16.03 -8.44
CA VAL A 429 -9.12 -16.86 -8.61
C VAL A 429 -8.90 -18.30 -8.17
N ASP A 430 -8.02 -19.03 -8.85
CA ASP A 430 -7.81 -20.46 -8.62
C ASP A 430 -6.62 -20.77 -7.71
N GLY A 431 -5.70 -19.81 -7.58
CA GLY A 431 -4.75 -19.78 -6.48
C GLY A 431 -3.75 -20.94 -6.43
N ILE A 432 -3.28 -21.12 -5.20
CA ILE A 432 -2.53 -22.27 -4.73
C ILE A 432 -3.52 -23.24 -4.07
N ARG A 433 -3.65 -24.45 -4.63
CA ARG A 433 -4.56 -25.49 -4.12
C ARG A 433 -3.77 -26.51 -3.31
N CYS A 434 -4.18 -26.71 -2.07
CA CYS A 434 -3.47 -27.56 -1.13
C CYS A 434 -4.41 -28.63 -0.57
N ASP A 435 -4.16 -29.90 -0.86
CA ASP A 435 -4.83 -31.03 -0.21
C ASP A 435 -3.83 -31.78 0.67
N THR A 436 -4.11 -31.86 1.97
CA THR A 436 -3.24 -32.52 2.94
C THR A 436 -1.81 -31.92 2.91
N PHE A 437 -1.75 -30.60 2.85
CA PHE A 437 -0.52 -29.80 2.88
C PHE A 437 -0.12 -29.45 4.31
N MET A 438 1.12 -29.73 4.69
CA MET A 438 1.66 -29.47 6.02
C MET A 438 2.79 -28.45 5.94
N SER A 439 2.63 -27.30 6.59
CA SER A 439 3.68 -26.29 6.69
C SER A 439 3.70 -25.64 8.08
N LYS A 440 4.91 -25.43 8.61
CA LYS A 440 5.08 -24.70 9.88
C LYS A 440 4.87 -23.21 9.70
N THR A 441 5.45 -22.65 8.65
CA THR A 441 5.40 -21.21 8.37
C THR A 441 5.00 -20.98 6.92
N LEU A 442 3.94 -20.21 6.71
CA LEU A 442 3.54 -19.69 5.42
C LEU A 442 3.74 -18.17 5.40
N VAL A 443 4.40 -17.64 4.38
CA VAL A 443 4.56 -16.21 4.14
C VAL A 443 3.85 -15.87 2.84
N ILE A 444 3.00 -14.84 2.85
CA ILE A 444 2.37 -14.32 1.64
C ILE A 444 2.93 -12.92 1.38
N ASP A 445 3.69 -12.80 0.29
CA ASP A 445 4.45 -11.60 -0.08
C ASP A 445 4.43 -11.46 -1.61
N VAL A 446 3.25 -11.17 -2.15
CA VAL A 446 3.09 -10.93 -3.59
C VAL A 446 3.41 -9.47 -3.93
N PRO A 447 3.95 -9.18 -5.13
CA PRO A 447 4.21 -7.82 -5.58
C PRO A 447 3.01 -6.89 -5.44
N SER A 448 3.26 -5.58 -5.23
CA SER A 448 2.23 -4.55 -5.05
C SER A 448 1.13 -4.63 -6.13
N GLU A 449 -0.13 -4.40 -5.73
CA GLU A 449 -1.35 -4.51 -6.54
C GLU A 449 -1.81 -5.93 -6.90
N LYS A 450 -1.03 -6.97 -6.58
CA LYS A 450 -1.45 -8.36 -6.76
C LYS A 450 -2.12 -8.91 -5.49
N GLU A 451 -2.90 -9.97 -5.66
CA GLU A 451 -3.49 -10.76 -4.60
C GLU A 451 -3.08 -12.23 -4.77
N ALA A 452 -2.81 -12.93 -3.66
CA ALA A 452 -2.69 -14.38 -3.65
C ALA A 452 -3.91 -15.05 -3.04
N VAL A 453 -4.34 -16.16 -3.63
CA VAL A 453 -5.33 -17.05 -3.01
C VAL A 453 -4.68 -18.38 -2.66
N ILE A 454 -4.91 -18.86 -1.43
CA ILE A 454 -4.54 -20.21 -1.02
C ILE A 454 -5.76 -20.96 -0.50
N HIS A 455 -6.00 -22.14 -1.07
CA HIS A 455 -7.09 -23.04 -0.70
C HIS A 455 -6.55 -24.26 0.05
N LEU A 456 -6.86 -24.40 1.33
CA LEU A 456 -6.58 -25.57 2.15
C LEU A 456 -7.78 -26.53 2.14
N LYS A 457 -7.52 -27.76 1.71
CA LYS A 457 -8.44 -28.89 1.66
C LYS A 457 -7.92 -30.06 2.47
N GLY A 458 -8.80 -31.02 2.76
CA GLY A 458 -8.44 -32.28 3.39
C GLY A 458 -7.83 -32.05 4.78
N LYS A 459 -6.70 -32.69 5.09
CA LYS A 459 -6.03 -32.55 6.39
C LYS A 459 -4.92 -31.49 6.39
N SER A 460 -5.03 -30.48 5.54
CA SER A 460 -4.02 -29.42 5.45
C SER A 460 -3.88 -28.63 6.76
N GLN A 461 -2.66 -28.29 7.16
CA GLN A 461 -2.38 -27.52 8.37
C GLN A 461 -1.22 -26.56 8.14
N VAL A 462 -1.46 -25.30 8.48
CA VAL A 462 -0.46 -24.23 8.52
C VAL A 462 -0.41 -23.68 9.94
N GLN A 463 0.73 -23.85 10.61
CA GLN A 463 0.87 -23.45 12.02
C GLN A 463 0.95 -21.92 12.18
N ASN A 464 1.74 -21.26 11.34
CA ASN A 464 1.97 -19.82 11.39
C ASN A 464 1.93 -19.20 10.01
N THR A 465 0.96 -18.33 9.74
CA THR A 465 0.86 -17.55 8.51
C THR A 465 1.29 -16.12 8.78
N ILE A 466 2.16 -15.57 7.93
CA ILE A 466 2.56 -14.17 7.92
C ILE A 466 2.03 -13.54 6.64
N VAL A 467 1.20 -12.52 6.78
CA VAL A 467 0.60 -11.79 5.66
C VAL A 467 1.32 -10.45 5.52
N LEU A 468 1.94 -10.25 4.36
CA LEU A 468 2.63 -9.02 3.98
C LEU A 468 1.96 -8.28 2.79
N SER A 469 1.05 -8.97 2.09
CA SER A 469 0.35 -8.46 0.90
C SER A 469 -1.12 -8.89 0.91
N ASN A 470 -1.92 -8.32 0.00
CA ASN A 470 -3.33 -8.68 -0.13
C ASN A 470 -3.48 -10.18 -0.44
N CYS A 471 -4.41 -10.84 0.26
CA CYS A 471 -4.63 -12.27 0.06
C CYS A 471 -6.01 -12.76 0.48
N THR A 472 -6.39 -13.91 -0.08
CA THR A 472 -7.48 -14.75 0.41
C THR A 472 -6.93 -16.03 1.03
N LEU A 473 -7.21 -16.23 2.32
CA LEU A 473 -6.94 -17.48 3.05
C LEU A 473 -8.24 -18.30 3.08
N ASP A 474 -8.28 -19.38 2.30
CA ASP A 474 -9.46 -20.24 2.18
C ASP A 474 -9.22 -21.62 2.80
N GLY A 475 -9.97 -21.93 3.85
CA GLY A 475 -9.97 -23.22 4.54
C GLY A 475 -11.36 -23.85 4.63
N TYR A 476 -12.29 -23.53 3.71
CA TYR A 476 -13.64 -24.08 3.78
C TYR A 476 -13.68 -25.60 3.67
N GLU A 477 -12.95 -26.14 2.70
CA GLU A 477 -12.87 -27.58 2.42
C GLU A 477 -11.85 -28.31 3.34
N ASN A 478 -11.29 -27.61 4.32
CA ASN A 478 -10.40 -28.19 5.31
C ASN A 478 -11.22 -28.97 6.37
N THR A 479 -10.76 -30.18 6.64
CA THR A 479 -11.37 -31.12 7.61
C THR A 479 -10.59 -31.21 8.94
N SER A 480 -9.43 -30.55 9.04
CA SER A 480 -8.73 -30.36 10.31
C SER A 480 -9.51 -29.41 11.22
N SER A 481 -9.30 -29.51 12.54
CA SER A 481 -9.93 -28.63 13.53
C SER A 481 -9.60 -27.15 13.32
N VAL A 482 -8.40 -26.84 12.83
CA VAL A 482 -8.00 -25.51 12.36
C VAL A 482 -7.03 -25.66 11.20
N GLY A 483 -7.34 -25.07 10.04
CA GLY A 483 -6.45 -25.07 8.88
C GLY A 483 -5.30 -24.07 9.04
N PHE A 484 -5.64 -22.85 9.43
CA PHE A 484 -4.69 -21.77 9.73
C PHE A 484 -4.67 -21.50 11.24
N SER A 485 -3.65 -22.00 11.94
CA SER A 485 -3.60 -21.96 13.40
C SER A 485 -3.34 -20.57 13.95
N ILE A 486 -2.32 -19.88 13.42
CA ILE A 486 -1.97 -18.50 13.75
C ILE A 486 -1.82 -17.73 12.45
N VAL A 487 -2.46 -16.57 12.34
CA VAL A 487 -2.31 -15.63 11.22
C VAL A 487 -1.83 -14.30 11.77
N ASN A 488 -0.68 -13.82 11.32
CA ASN A 488 -0.12 -12.52 11.66
C ASN A 488 -0.20 -11.61 10.43
N MET A 489 -1.03 -10.58 10.52
CA MET A 489 -1.16 -9.55 9.50
C MET A 489 -0.23 -8.40 9.87
N ILE A 490 0.90 -8.32 9.15
CA ILE A 490 2.00 -7.40 9.44
C ILE A 490 2.05 -6.27 8.41
N ARG A 491 1.65 -6.54 7.16
CA ARG A 491 1.44 -5.56 6.08
C ARG A 491 0.28 -6.05 5.18
N GLY A 492 -0.35 -5.13 4.46
CA GLY A 492 -1.42 -5.43 3.50
C GLY A 492 -2.62 -4.49 3.65
N ASP A 493 -3.38 -4.30 2.57
CA ASP A 493 -4.55 -3.42 2.55
C ASP A 493 -5.84 -4.24 2.77
N GLN A 494 -5.97 -5.38 2.08
CA GLN A 494 -7.18 -6.21 2.06
C GLN A 494 -6.84 -7.69 2.29
N VAL A 495 -7.43 -8.29 3.33
CA VAL A 495 -7.27 -9.72 3.64
C VAL A 495 -8.64 -10.40 3.77
N THR A 496 -8.89 -11.40 2.94
CA THR A 496 -10.13 -12.19 3.01
C THR A 496 -9.88 -13.51 3.75
N LEU A 497 -10.73 -13.80 4.73
CA LEU A 497 -10.67 -15.00 5.55
C LEU A 497 -11.91 -15.87 5.29
N LYS A 498 -11.69 -17.15 5.00
CA LYS A 498 -12.72 -18.15 4.70
C LYS A 498 -12.44 -19.44 5.46
N GLY A 499 -13.35 -19.87 6.32
CA GLY A 499 -13.22 -21.08 7.16
C GLY A 499 -12.87 -20.81 8.62
N ASP A 500 -12.18 -21.75 9.27
CA ASP A 500 -11.92 -21.71 10.72
C ASP A 500 -10.47 -21.30 11.02
N PHE A 501 -10.31 -20.29 11.87
CA PHE A 501 -9.03 -19.70 12.25
C PHE A 501 -8.83 -19.75 13.76
N GLY A 502 -7.60 -20.11 14.18
CA GLY A 502 -7.22 -20.14 15.58
C GLY A 502 -7.01 -18.73 16.14
N THR A 503 -5.81 -18.20 16.00
CA THR A 503 -5.47 -16.84 16.42
C THR A 503 -5.19 -15.96 15.21
N VAL A 504 -5.78 -14.77 15.15
CA VAL A 504 -5.48 -13.74 14.15
C VAL A 504 -4.91 -12.52 14.88
N ASN A 505 -3.68 -12.15 14.56
CA ASN A 505 -3.00 -10.97 15.09
C ASN A 505 -2.93 -9.90 14.00
N VAL A 506 -3.33 -8.68 14.31
CA VAL A 506 -3.22 -7.53 13.40
C VAL A 506 -2.28 -6.51 14.04
N ALA A 507 -1.16 -6.24 13.37
CA ALA A 507 -0.04 -5.49 13.93
C ALA A 507 0.35 -4.22 13.15
N CYS A 508 -0.31 -3.94 12.01
CA CYS A 508 -0.13 -2.68 11.29
C CYS A 508 -1.45 -1.96 11.04
N ASP A 509 -1.34 -0.64 10.93
CA ASP A 509 -2.47 0.24 10.68
C ASP A 509 -3.04 0.05 9.28
N GLY A 510 -4.35 0.27 9.14
CA GLY A 510 -5.04 0.33 7.86
C GLY A 510 -5.44 -1.00 7.24
N ILE A 511 -5.16 -2.15 7.87
CA ILE A 511 -5.61 -3.45 7.37
C ILE A 511 -7.15 -3.52 7.41
N THR A 512 -7.74 -3.87 6.27
CA THR A 512 -9.14 -4.29 6.19
C THR A 512 -9.22 -5.81 6.06
N ALA A 513 -9.79 -6.48 7.06
CA ALA A 513 -10.06 -7.90 7.02
C ALA A 513 -11.54 -8.18 6.73
N LYS A 514 -11.83 -9.08 5.80
CA LYS A 514 -13.19 -9.50 5.44
C LYS A 514 -13.39 -10.97 5.78
N LEU A 515 -14.34 -11.28 6.65
CA LEU A 515 -14.76 -12.65 6.93
C LEU A 515 -15.92 -12.98 5.99
N GLU A 516 -15.67 -13.80 4.98
CA GLU A 516 -16.74 -14.29 4.11
C GLU A 516 -17.28 -15.60 4.66
N THR A 517 -18.58 -15.81 4.61
CA THR A 517 -19.27 -17.07 4.98
C THR A 517 -19.97 -17.64 3.75
N THR A 518 -20.08 -18.97 3.63
CA THR A 518 -20.92 -19.65 2.63
C THR A 518 -22.20 -20.19 3.28
N THR A 519 -23.16 -20.63 2.47
CA THR A 519 -24.36 -21.32 2.97
C THR A 519 -24.03 -22.61 3.73
N GLN A 520 -22.86 -23.22 3.48
CA GLN A 520 -22.46 -24.50 4.06
C GLN A 520 -21.55 -24.35 5.28
N LYS A 521 -20.78 -23.25 5.36
CA LYS A 521 -19.78 -23.08 6.43
C LYS A 521 -19.62 -21.60 6.79
N THR A 522 -19.77 -21.31 8.08
CA THR A 522 -19.51 -19.99 8.67
C THR A 522 -18.03 -19.81 8.92
N THR A 523 -17.50 -18.62 8.60
CA THR A 523 -16.12 -18.28 8.95
C THR A 523 -16.01 -17.88 10.40
N THR A 524 -15.06 -18.47 11.11
CA THR A 524 -14.86 -18.28 12.55
C THR A 524 -13.43 -17.89 12.88
N ILE A 525 -13.26 -16.92 13.77
CA ILE A 525 -11.99 -16.61 14.42
C ILE A 525 -12.13 -16.90 15.91
N LYS A 526 -11.31 -17.81 16.45
CA LYS A 526 -11.34 -18.12 17.88
C LYS A 526 -10.77 -16.96 18.70
N THR A 527 -9.63 -16.40 18.32
CA THR A 527 -9.03 -15.26 19.01
C THR A 527 -8.52 -14.23 18.01
N LEU A 528 -8.95 -12.99 18.13
CA LEU A 528 -8.42 -11.84 17.44
C LEU A 528 -7.61 -10.99 18.43
N ASN A 529 -6.38 -10.61 18.07
CA ASN A 529 -5.60 -9.60 18.76
C ASN A 529 -5.43 -8.38 17.84
N ALA A 530 -6.16 -7.31 18.14
CA ALA A 530 -6.16 -6.05 17.41
C ALA A 530 -5.16 -5.06 18.06
N ASN A 531 -3.91 -5.08 17.59
CA ASN A 531 -2.82 -4.26 18.13
C ASN A 531 -2.57 -2.98 17.32
N ALA A 532 -3.34 -2.73 16.26
CA ALA A 532 -3.24 -1.58 15.38
C ALA A 532 -4.63 -1.13 14.92
N THR A 533 -4.72 0.02 14.25
CA THR A 533 -5.97 0.49 13.63
C THR A 533 -6.39 -0.47 12.51
N GLN A 534 -7.66 -0.89 12.50
CA GLN A 534 -8.12 -1.93 11.57
C GLN A 534 -9.64 -1.92 11.43
N THR A 535 -10.10 -2.41 10.27
CA THR A 535 -11.52 -2.70 10.04
C THR A 535 -11.73 -4.18 9.78
N ILE A 536 -12.64 -4.81 10.52
CA ILE A 536 -13.08 -6.18 10.29
C ILE A 536 -14.55 -6.18 9.89
N SER A 537 -14.86 -6.78 8.75
CA SER A 537 -16.21 -6.79 8.16
C SER A 537 -16.61 -8.17 7.65
N GLY A 538 -17.83 -8.29 7.12
CA GLY A 538 -18.35 -9.51 6.49
C GLY A 538 -19.40 -10.23 7.33
N THR A 539 -19.53 -11.54 7.12
CA THR A 539 -20.63 -12.38 7.64
C THR A 539 -20.14 -13.52 8.54
N GLY A 540 -18.90 -13.47 9.01
CA GLY A 540 -18.33 -14.42 9.97
C GLY A 540 -18.55 -14.06 11.44
N THR A 541 -17.89 -14.80 12.34
CA THR A 541 -17.97 -14.60 13.79
C THR A 541 -16.59 -14.61 14.45
N ILE A 542 -16.47 -13.92 15.59
CA ILE A 542 -15.27 -13.87 16.43
C ILE A 542 -15.63 -14.30 17.85
N SER A 543 -14.93 -15.29 18.41
CA SER A 543 -15.19 -15.72 19.79
C SER A 543 -14.61 -14.76 20.82
N THR A 544 -13.34 -14.35 20.65
CA THR A 544 -12.70 -13.38 21.55
C THR A 544 -11.89 -12.37 20.74
N ALA A 545 -12.15 -11.08 20.97
CA ALA A 545 -11.36 -9.97 20.44
C ALA A 545 -10.64 -9.23 21.58
N ASN A 546 -9.32 -9.24 21.57
CA ASN A 546 -8.47 -8.44 22.45
C ASN A 546 -8.04 -7.18 21.70
N ILE A 547 -8.32 -6.01 22.26
CA ILE A 547 -8.19 -4.72 21.59
C ILE A 547 -7.17 -3.87 22.35
N ASN A 548 -6.07 -3.55 21.67
CA ASN A 548 -4.91 -2.84 22.21
C ASN A 548 -4.55 -1.58 21.39
N SER A 549 -5.48 -1.09 20.56
CA SER A 549 -5.32 0.12 19.75
C SER A 549 -6.64 0.91 19.67
N ASN A 550 -6.54 2.21 19.36
CA ASN A 550 -7.71 3.04 19.01
C ASN A 550 -8.14 2.77 17.57
N GLU A 551 -9.32 3.27 17.20
CA GLU A 551 -9.86 3.18 15.82
C GLU A 551 -9.99 1.75 15.29
N VAL A 552 -10.08 0.77 16.20
CA VAL A 552 -10.44 -0.61 15.87
C VAL A 552 -11.95 -0.67 15.63
N VAL A 553 -12.33 -1.14 14.44
CA VAL A 553 -13.73 -1.27 14.03
C VAL A 553 -14.01 -2.72 13.64
N ILE A 554 -14.94 -3.37 14.33
CA ILE A 554 -15.33 -4.76 14.10
C ILE A 554 -16.84 -4.80 13.86
N TYR A 555 -17.25 -5.00 12.62
CA TYR A 555 -18.65 -5.10 12.20
C TYR A 555 -19.23 -6.51 12.27
N VAL A 556 -18.39 -7.52 12.50
CA VAL A 556 -18.83 -8.92 12.62
C VAL A 556 -19.26 -9.25 14.05
N THR A 557 -20.07 -10.30 14.20
CA THR A 557 -20.53 -10.77 15.51
C THR A 557 -19.34 -11.21 16.36
N THR A 558 -19.18 -10.58 17.52
CA THR A 558 -18.09 -10.87 18.47
C THR A 558 -18.68 -11.32 19.81
N THR A 559 -18.33 -12.51 20.29
CA THR A 559 -18.88 -13.06 21.54
C THR A 559 -18.29 -12.38 22.77
N THR A 560 -16.98 -12.18 22.80
CA THR A 560 -16.27 -11.49 23.89
C THR A 560 -15.33 -10.44 23.31
N ALA A 561 -15.40 -9.21 23.82
CA ALA A 561 -14.47 -8.13 23.48
C ALA A 561 -13.80 -7.60 24.74
N ASN A 562 -12.47 -7.60 24.76
CA ASN A 562 -11.62 -7.13 25.84
C ASN A 562 -10.88 -5.87 25.38
N VAL A 563 -11.29 -4.70 25.86
CA VAL A 563 -10.64 -3.42 25.51
C VAL A 563 -9.61 -3.05 26.58
N ALA A 564 -8.34 -2.98 26.18
CA ALA A 564 -7.25 -2.61 27.07
C ALA A 564 -7.38 -1.17 27.61
N LYS A 565 -6.69 -0.89 28.71
CA LYS A 565 -6.79 0.39 29.42
C LYS A 565 -6.40 1.56 28.52
N GLY A 566 -7.20 2.63 28.54
CA GLY A 566 -6.95 3.84 27.74
C GLY A 566 -7.34 3.76 26.26
N TYR A 567 -7.97 2.67 25.80
CA TYR A 567 -8.43 2.51 24.42
C TYR A 567 -9.96 2.52 24.30
N VAL A 568 -10.43 2.85 23.10
CA VAL A 568 -11.83 2.74 22.68
C VAL A 568 -11.93 2.05 21.33
N ALA A 569 -12.98 1.26 21.13
CA ALA A 569 -13.20 0.54 19.88
C ALA A 569 -14.68 0.36 19.57
N TYR A 570 -15.00 0.24 18.29
CA TYR A 570 -16.34 -0.08 17.82
C TYR A 570 -16.43 -1.57 17.54
N VAL A 571 -17.23 -2.30 18.31
CA VAL A 571 -17.35 -3.76 18.20
C VAL A 571 -18.81 -4.15 18.15
N SER A 572 -19.18 -4.89 17.11
CA SER A 572 -20.53 -5.44 16.92
C SER A 572 -21.62 -4.40 17.14
N GLY A 573 -21.48 -3.23 16.51
CA GLY A 573 -22.49 -2.17 16.56
C GLY A 573 -22.41 -1.21 17.75
N GLN A 574 -21.46 -1.39 18.67
CA GLN A 574 -21.36 -0.60 19.90
C GLN A 574 -19.95 -0.08 20.14
N TRP A 575 -19.85 1.14 20.68
CA TRP A 575 -18.59 1.67 21.22
C TRP A 575 -18.32 1.09 22.60
N LEU A 576 -17.14 0.48 22.76
CA LEU A 576 -16.63 -0.07 24.01
C LEU A 576 -15.43 0.75 24.50
N SER A 577 -15.31 0.90 25.83
CA SER A 577 -14.22 1.62 26.51
C SER A 577 -13.66 0.80 27.69
N GLU A 578 -12.55 1.28 28.29
CA GLU A 578 -11.66 0.49 29.18
C GLU A 578 -12.35 -0.40 30.24
N GLY A 579 -11.74 -1.57 30.48
CA GLY A 579 -12.02 -2.38 31.67
C GLY A 579 -13.35 -3.16 31.64
N LYS A 580 -14.05 -3.21 30.51
CA LYS A 580 -15.27 -4.00 30.34
C LYS A 580 -14.99 -5.31 29.58
N ASN A 581 -15.31 -6.45 30.20
CA ASN A 581 -15.57 -7.70 29.49
C ASN A 581 -17.07 -7.71 29.16
N ASN A 582 -17.46 -7.50 27.90
CA ASN A 582 -18.87 -7.61 27.54
C ASN A 582 -19.15 -9.01 27.00
N THR A 583 -19.73 -9.88 27.84
CA THR A 583 -20.08 -11.27 27.51
C THR A 583 -21.44 -11.40 26.81
N SER A 584 -22.08 -10.29 26.43
CA SER A 584 -23.28 -10.28 25.61
C SER A 584 -23.38 -8.98 24.84
N ILE A 585 -22.83 -8.94 23.63
CA ILE A 585 -22.99 -7.78 22.74
C ILE A 585 -24.32 -7.94 21.99
N ALA A 586 -25.11 -6.87 21.96
CA ALA A 586 -26.43 -6.82 21.33
C ALA A 586 -26.36 -7.12 19.82
N ASN A 587 -27.47 -7.58 19.25
CA ASN A 587 -27.63 -7.82 17.80
C ASN A 587 -27.14 -6.63 16.96
N ILE A 588 -26.51 -6.91 15.82
CA ILE A 588 -25.95 -5.87 14.92
C ILE A 588 -27.01 -5.53 13.86
N PRO A 589 -27.65 -4.35 13.93
CA PRO A 589 -28.65 -3.97 12.93
C PRO A 589 -28.02 -3.84 11.54
N ILE A 590 -28.85 -3.90 10.49
CA ILE A 590 -28.42 -3.70 9.10
C ILE A 590 -27.83 -2.28 8.95
N TYR A 591 -26.63 -2.13 8.38
CA TYR A 591 -25.98 -0.80 8.25
C TYR A 591 -25.58 -0.46 6.81
N ASP A 592 -25.93 -1.33 5.86
CA ASP A 592 -25.64 -1.21 4.44
C ASP A 592 -26.89 -0.90 3.60
N LEU A 593 -27.93 -0.32 4.23
CA LEU A 593 -29.11 0.14 3.49
C LEU A 593 -28.69 1.23 2.51
N SER A 594 -28.91 0.96 1.24
CA SER A 594 -28.63 1.83 0.10
C SER A 594 -29.75 1.68 -0.93
N GLY A 595 -29.71 2.43 -2.03
CA GLY A 595 -30.70 2.27 -3.08
C GLY A 595 -30.51 3.15 -4.30
N VAL A 596 -31.32 2.90 -5.31
CA VAL A 596 -31.40 3.66 -6.55
C VAL A 596 -32.82 4.17 -6.77
N THR A 597 -32.91 5.39 -7.29
CA THR A 597 -34.16 6.04 -7.68
C THR A 597 -34.71 5.43 -8.97
N GLY A 598 -36.03 5.28 -9.05
CA GLY A 598 -36.76 5.09 -10.30
C GLY A 598 -37.90 6.10 -10.44
N ASN A 599 -38.90 5.77 -11.27
CA ASN A 599 -40.00 6.67 -11.63
C ASN A 599 -41.22 6.39 -10.75
N GLY A 600 -41.37 7.15 -9.68
CA GLY A 600 -42.38 6.93 -8.65
C GLY A 600 -42.09 5.72 -7.75
N ASP A 601 -40.88 5.18 -7.83
CA ASP A 601 -40.40 4.05 -7.04
C ASP A 601 -38.91 4.20 -6.69
N ALA A 602 -38.42 3.29 -5.83
CA ALA A 602 -37.01 3.17 -5.50
C ALA A 602 -36.67 1.71 -5.21
N THR A 603 -35.52 1.25 -5.67
CA THR A 603 -34.99 -0.08 -5.28
C THR A 603 -33.94 0.10 -4.21
N LEU A 604 -34.19 -0.46 -3.02
CA LEU A 604 -33.25 -0.46 -1.90
C LEU A 604 -32.52 -1.79 -1.82
N TYR A 605 -31.25 -1.76 -1.42
CA TYR A 605 -30.38 -2.91 -1.22
C TYR A 605 -29.88 -2.93 0.23
N PHE A 606 -29.76 -4.13 0.79
CA PHE A 606 -29.29 -4.36 2.16
C PHE A 606 -28.86 -5.80 2.35
N SER A 607 -28.00 -6.06 3.33
CA SER A 607 -27.64 -7.43 3.66
C SER A 607 -28.80 -8.19 4.34
N PRO A 608 -28.87 -9.54 4.23
CA PRO A 608 -29.97 -10.33 4.76
C PRO A 608 -30.22 -10.10 6.27
N PRO A 609 -31.48 -9.91 6.71
CA PRO A 609 -31.82 -9.70 8.12
C PRO A 609 -31.52 -10.88 9.06
N GLY A 610 -31.40 -12.12 8.57
CA GLY A 610 -30.88 -13.26 9.34
C GLY A 610 -31.71 -13.66 10.56
N GLY A 611 -32.58 -14.67 10.44
CA GLY A 611 -33.39 -15.17 11.56
C GLY A 611 -34.42 -14.17 12.12
N ALA A 612 -34.67 -13.08 11.41
CA ALA A 612 -35.66 -12.07 11.78
C ALA A 612 -37.07 -12.64 11.84
N THR A 613 -37.83 -12.29 12.89
CA THR A 613 -39.24 -12.65 13.06
C THR A 613 -40.16 -11.61 12.43
N GLN A 614 -39.70 -10.37 12.26
CA GLN A 614 -40.43 -9.31 11.56
C GLN A 614 -39.46 -8.32 10.92
N ILE A 615 -39.79 -7.82 9.73
CA ILE A 615 -39.03 -6.79 9.01
C ILE A 615 -40.01 -5.73 8.53
N SER A 616 -39.73 -4.46 8.80
CA SER A 616 -40.55 -3.33 8.37
C SER A 616 -39.68 -2.27 7.73
N LEU A 617 -39.91 -1.97 6.46
CA LEU A 617 -39.29 -0.83 5.78
C LEU A 617 -40.12 0.43 6.06
N LYS A 618 -39.46 1.49 6.52
CA LYS A 618 -40.07 2.78 6.86
C LYS A 618 -39.59 3.88 5.92
N GLN A 619 -40.46 4.84 5.67
CA GLN A 619 -40.17 6.09 4.95
C GLN A 619 -40.57 7.33 5.74
N SER A 620 -39.88 8.44 5.50
CA SER A 620 -40.15 9.76 6.07
C SER A 620 -39.95 10.86 5.02
N ILE A 621 -40.78 11.89 5.06
CA ILE A 621 -40.71 13.08 4.18
C ILE A 621 -40.36 14.38 4.94
N ASP A 622 -40.25 14.31 6.27
CA ASP A 622 -40.06 15.45 7.17
C ASP A 622 -38.67 15.42 7.84
N GLY A 623 -37.68 14.85 7.17
CA GLY A 623 -36.31 14.76 7.68
C GLY A 623 -36.13 13.75 8.82
N GLY A 624 -37.08 12.80 8.97
CA GLY A 624 -37.01 11.73 9.96
C GLY A 624 -37.77 12.01 11.26
N ALA A 625 -38.57 13.08 11.31
CA ALA A 625 -39.40 13.41 12.47
C ALA A 625 -40.58 12.46 12.64
N THR A 626 -41.21 12.05 11.53
CA THR A 626 -42.26 11.02 11.50
C THR A 626 -41.93 9.93 10.47
N TRP A 627 -42.31 8.68 10.80
CA TRP A 627 -42.03 7.50 9.97
C TRP A 627 -43.30 6.70 9.68
N GLN A 628 -43.52 6.40 8.41
CA GLN A 628 -44.63 5.57 7.92
C GLN A 628 -44.08 4.27 7.33
N THR A 629 -44.88 3.20 7.27
CA THR A 629 -44.47 1.96 6.59
C THR A 629 -44.47 2.17 5.08
N SER A 630 -43.38 1.78 4.41
CA SER A 630 -43.26 1.82 2.95
C SER A 630 -44.08 0.71 2.29
N SER A 631 -44.73 1.03 1.18
CA SER A 631 -45.35 0.04 0.30
C SER A 631 -44.27 -0.63 -0.55
N THR A 632 -44.12 -1.95 -0.45
CA THR A 632 -43.15 -2.73 -1.23
C THR A 632 -43.86 -3.67 -2.21
N THR A 633 -43.20 -4.00 -3.33
CA THR A 633 -43.76 -4.96 -4.32
C THR A 633 -43.81 -6.40 -3.81
N SER A 634 -43.02 -6.72 -2.78
CA SER A 634 -42.97 -8.04 -2.15
C SER A 634 -42.84 -7.93 -0.64
N VAL A 635 -43.28 -8.98 0.07
CA VAL A 635 -43.10 -9.11 1.52
C VAL A 635 -41.63 -9.43 1.81
N LEU A 636 -41.04 -8.72 2.76
CA LEU A 636 -39.65 -8.93 3.17
C LEU A 636 -39.53 -10.13 4.12
N SER A 637 -38.48 -10.93 3.92
CA SER A 637 -38.17 -12.11 4.72
C SER A 637 -36.74 -12.05 5.26
N SER A 638 -36.38 -13.00 6.13
CA SER A 638 -35.03 -13.07 6.71
C SER A 638 -33.91 -13.29 5.68
N SER A 639 -34.23 -13.65 4.43
CA SER A 639 -33.29 -13.82 3.33
C SER A 639 -33.33 -12.68 2.28
N SER A 640 -34.23 -11.71 2.42
CA SER A 640 -34.32 -10.58 1.50
C SER A 640 -33.03 -9.76 1.49
N THR A 641 -32.55 -9.41 0.31
CA THR A 641 -31.37 -8.53 0.10
C THR A 641 -31.73 -7.21 -0.57
N SER A 642 -32.99 -7.04 -0.94
CA SER A 642 -33.50 -5.83 -1.59
C SER A 642 -34.99 -5.66 -1.38
N ALA A 643 -35.48 -4.45 -1.63
CA ALA A 643 -36.89 -4.09 -1.60
C ALA A 643 -37.19 -3.01 -2.66
N VAL A 644 -38.24 -3.19 -3.46
CA VAL A 644 -38.72 -2.12 -4.34
C VAL A 644 -39.87 -1.39 -3.64
N VAL A 645 -39.66 -0.12 -3.32
CA VAL A 645 -40.66 0.78 -2.73
C VAL A 645 -41.44 1.47 -3.84
N THR A 646 -42.76 1.45 -3.78
CA THR A 646 -43.65 2.05 -4.79
C THR A 646 -44.50 3.17 -4.21
N GLY A 647 -45.11 3.98 -5.09
CA GLY A 647 -46.00 5.06 -4.69
C GLY A 647 -45.27 6.31 -4.19
N LEU A 648 -44.00 6.47 -4.58
CA LEU A 648 -43.22 7.65 -4.26
C LEU A 648 -43.57 8.80 -5.22
N ILE A 649 -43.38 10.04 -4.75
CA ILE A 649 -43.59 11.25 -5.54
C ILE A 649 -42.25 11.71 -6.12
N ASN A 650 -42.14 11.82 -7.44
CA ASN A 650 -40.92 12.30 -8.09
C ASN A 650 -40.58 13.74 -7.68
N GLY A 651 -39.32 13.98 -7.32
CA GLY A 651 -38.82 15.25 -6.80
C GLY A 651 -38.99 15.45 -5.30
N GLN A 652 -39.76 14.60 -4.61
CA GLN A 652 -39.87 14.63 -3.16
C GLN A 652 -38.68 13.89 -2.54
N THR A 653 -38.04 14.48 -1.53
CA THR A 653 -36.99 13.81 -0.76
C THR A 653 -37.62 12.85 0.24
N TYR A 654 -37.11 11.61 0.26
CA TYR A 654 -37.48 10.57 1.22
C TYR A 654 -36.26 10.09 2.00
N LEU A 655 -36.44 9.85 3.30
CA LEU A 655 -35.54 9.04 4.11
C LEU A 655 -36.13 7.65 4.31
N PHE A 656 -35.29 6.62 4.25
CA PHE A 656 -35.65 5.22 4.43
C PHE A 656 -34.87 4.58 5.58
N LYS A 657 -35.49 3.65 6.31
CA LYS A 657 -34.81 2.74 7.24
C LYS A 657 -35.53 1.39 7.32
N LEU A 658 -34.81 0.30 7.54
CA LEU A 658 -35.38 -0.98 7.95
C LEU A 658 -35.46 -1.05 9.47
N ILE A 659 -36.53 -1.65 9.97
CA ILE A 659 -36.68 -2.06 11.36
C ILE A 659 -36.76 -3.58 11.36
N VAL A 660 -35.77 -4.24 11.96
CA VAL A 660 -35.69 -5.70 12.06
C VAL A 660 -35.99 -6.10 13.49
N THR A 661 -36.91 -7.05 13.68
CA THR A 661 -37.24 -7.63 15.00
C THR A 661 -36.86 -9.11 15.01
N GLY A 662 -36.23 -9.55 16.10
CA GLY A 662 -35.72 -10.93 16.22
C GLY A 662 -34.52 -11.21 15.32
N GLY A 663 -33.89 -12.37 15.52
CA GLY A 663 -32.69 -12.75 14.78
C GLY A 663 -31.42 -12.02 15.23
N ASN A 664 -30.31 -12.32 14.57
CA ASN A 664 -28.98 -11.79 14.92
C ASN A 664 -28.74 -10.35 14.46
N ARG A 665 -29.71 -9.76 13.73
CA ARG A 665 -29.66 -8.37 13.23
C ARG A 665 -30.83 -7.50 13.66
N ALA A 666 -31.45 -7.83 14.80
CA ALA A 666 -32.54 -7.02 15.34
C ALA A 666 -32.09 -5.58 15.64
N GLY A 667 -32.92 -4.61 15.26
CA GLY A 667 -32.71 -3.18 15.44
C GLY A 667 -33.02 -2.37 14.18
N ASP A 668 -32.87 -1.05 14.30
CA ASP A 668 -33.04 -0.11 13.20
C ASP A 668 -31.80 -0.07 12.32
N SER A 669 -31.97 0.01 11.01
CA SER A 669 -30.86 0.18 10.10
C SER A 669 -30.29 1.60 10.09
N ASN A 670 -29.21 1.83 9.34
CA ASN A 670 -28.86 3.16 8.89
C ASN A 670 -30.01 3.80 8.09
N THR A 671 -30.09 5.14 8.09
CA THR A 671 -31.04 5.89 7.27
C THR A 671 -30.45 6.20 5.89
N PHE A 672 -31.23 6.03 4.83
CA PHE A 672 -30.81 6.33 3.45
C PHE A 672 -31.73 7.41 2.84
N SER A 673 -31.16 8.47 2.27
CA SER A 673 -31.91 9.54 1.62
C SER A 673 -31.88 9.40 0.11
N LEU A 674 -33.02 9.55 -0.56
CA LEU A 674 -33.10 9.59 -2.02
C LEU A 674 -34.23 10.51 -2.50
N VAL A 675 -34.16 10.90 -3.78
CA VAL A 675 -35.19 11.68 -4.48
C VAL A 675 -35.59 10.90 -5.74
N PRO A 676 -36.84 10.39 -5.86
CA PRO A 676 -37.30 9.72 -7.06
C PRO A 676 -37.29 10.66 -8.27
N THR A 677 -36.94 10.16 -9.44
CA THR A 677 -36.75 10.96 -10.66
C THR A 677 -37.77 10.58 -11.73
N GLY A 678 -38.41 11.58 -12.33
CA GLY A 678 -39.29 11.37 -13.48
C GLY A 678 -38.50 11.11 -14.77
N VAL A 679 -39.21 10.68 -15.81
CA VAL A 679 -38.72 10.65 -17.19
C VAL A 679 -39.11 11.98 -17.85
N PRO A 680 -38.17 12.93 -18.04
CA PRO A 680 -38.53 14.25 -18.53
C PRO A 680 -39.12 14.22 -19.94
N ILE A 681 -39.96 15.21 -20.25
CA ILE A 681 -40.58 15.38 -21.58
C ILE A 681 -39.46 15.54 -22.63
N SER A 682 -39.44 14.68 -23.65
CA SER A 682 -38.40 14.69 -24.70
C SER A 682 -38.90 15.11 -26.07
N ASP A 683 -40.21 15.32 -26.23
CA ASP A 683 -40.87 15.75 -27.46
C ASP A 683 -41.16 17.26 -27.50
N PHE A 684 -40.53 18.04 -26.61
CA PHE A 684 -40.67 19.50 -26.60
C PHE A 684 -40.08 20.08 -27.88
N SER A 685 -40.96 20.65 -28.71
CA SER A 685 -40.63 21.16 -30.04
C SER A 685 -41.34 22.47 -30.29
N GLY A 686 -40.73 23.35 -31.09
CA GLY A 686 -41.26 24.69 -31.32
C GLY A 686 -41.16 25.16 -32.77
N THR A 687 -42.02 26.11 -33.14
CA THR A 687 -41.99 26.82 -34.42
C THR A 687 -42.37 28.29 -34.24
N ILE A 688 -42.00 29.13 -35.21
CA ILE A 688 -42.39 30.54 -35.24
C ILE A 688 -43.69 30.65 -36.06
N VAL A 689 -44.77 31.12 -35.45
CA VAL A 689 -46.05 31.40 -36.12
C VAL A 689 -46.39 32.86 -35.92
N SER A 690 -46.42 33.64 -37.00
CA SER A 690 -46.77 35.07 -36.97
C SER A 690 -45.99 35.89 -35.93
N GLY A 691 -44.69 35.62 -35.76
CA GLY A 691 -43.82 36.33 -34.81
C GLY A 691 -43.89 35.85 -33.36
N LEU A 692 -44.66 34.78 -33.08
CA LEU A 692 -44.75 34.15 -31.75
C LEU A 692 -44.05 32.79 -31.74
N ALA A 693 -43.50 32.41 -30.58
CA ALA A 693 -42.95 31.08 -30.39
C ALA A 693 -44.06 30.12 -29.92
N CYS A 694 -44.42 29.16 -30.75
CA CYS A 694 -45.44 28.16 -30.47
C CYS A 694 -44.78 26.81 -30.24
N PHE A 695 -45.11 26.14 -29.13
CA PHE A 695 -44.54 24.85 -28.74
C PHE A 695 -45.59 23.76 -28.66
N THR A 696 -45.16 22.53 -28.93
CA THR A 696 -45.93 21.29 -28.72
C THR A 696 -45.10 20.30 -27.93
N PHE A 697 -45.78 19.53 -27.06
CA PHE A 697 -45.16 18.56 -26.14
C PHE A 697 -46.20 17.60 -25.56
N SER A 698 -45.73 16.46 -25.04
CA SER A 698 -46.56 15.54 -24.27
C SER A 698 -47.04 16.18 -22.96
N ALA A 699 -48.29 15.91 -22.56
CA ALA A 699 -48.84 16.44 -21.33
C ALA A 699 -48.06 15.97 -20.10
N ALA A 700 -47.72 16.90 -19.20
CA ALA A 700 -47.02 16.61 -17.95
C ALA A 700 -47.98 16.04 -16.89
N ALA A 701 -48.57 14.88 -17.18
CA ALA A 701 -49.61 14.27 -16.36
C ALA A 701 -49.21 14.21 -14.87
N ASN A 702 -50.12 14.61 -13.98
CA ASN A 702 -49.91 14.62 -12.52
C ASN A 702 -48.76 15.51 -12.01
N ALA A 703 -48.21 16.41 -12.84
CA ALA A 703 -47.28 17.43 -12.36
C ALA A 703 -47.96 18.40 -11.38
N SER A 704 -47.23 18.83 -10.35
CA SER A 704 -47.64 19.90 -9.44
C SER A 704 -47.47 21.29 -10.07
N SER A 705 -46.53 21.44 -11.00
CA SER A 705 -46.41 22.65 -11.83
C SER A 705 -45.72 22.36 -13.15
N VAL A 706 -46.10 23.09 -14.20
CA VAL A 706 -45.42 23.12 -15.49
C VAL A 706 -45.09 24.56 -15.81
N VAL A 707 -43.82 24.85 -16.08
CA VAL A 707 -43.35 26.20 -16.42
C VAL A 707 -42.52 26.13 -17.68
N LEU A 708 -42.73 27.05 -18.61
CA LEU A 708 -41.86 27.22 -19.77
C LEU A 708 -40.83 28.31 -19.43
N GLN A 709 -39.55 28.02 -19.65
CA GLN A 709 -38.45 28.96 -19.44
C GLN A 709 -37.80 29.33 -20.77
N GLN A 710 -37.28 30.55 -20.84
CA GLN A 710 -36.48 31.08 -21.94
C GLN A 710 -35.09 31.51 -21.45
N SER A 711 -34.14 31.48 -22.37
CA SER A 711 -32.75 31.91 -22.20
C SER A 711 -32.30 32.69 -23.44
N THR A 712 -31.57 33.78 -23.22
CA THR A 712 -30.95 34.60 -24.29
C THR A 712 -29.47 34.28 -24.50
N ASP A 713 -28.90 33.44 -23.64
CA ASP A 713 -27.46 33.13 -23.57
C ASP A 713 -27.15 31.66 -23.88
N GLY A 714 -28.05 30.99 -24.61
CA GLY A 714 -27.86 29.61 -25.06
C GLY A 714 -28.03 28.56 -23.96
N GLY A 715 -28.70 28.90 -22.85
CA GLY A 715 -29.06 28.01 -21.76
C GLY A 715 -28.21 28.16 -20.50
N THR A 716 -27.39 29.21 -20.36
CA THR A 716 -26.61 29.46 -19.14
C THR A 716 -27.43 30.14 -18.04
N ALA A 717 -28.37 31.02 -18.40
CA ALA A 717 -29.34 31.62 -17.49
C ALA A 717 -30.77 31.46 -18.01
N TRP A 718 -31.70 31.14 -17.11
CA TRP A 718 -33.09 30.84 -17.43
C TRP A 718 -34.04 31.74 -16.66
N VAL A 719 -35.03 32.27 -17.36
CA VAL A 719 -36.15 33.03 -16.79
C VAL A 719 -37.46 32.41 -17.23
N ASN A 720 -38.53 32.55 -16.43
CA ASN A 720 -39.85 32.06 -16.82
C ASN A 720 -40.37 32.88 -18.02
N SER A 721 -40.89 32.18 -19.02
CA SER A 721 -41.53 32.79 -20.18
C SER A 721 -42.96 33.25 -19.86
N ASN A 722 -43.40 34.31 -20.52
CA ASN A 722 -44.80 34.72 -20.52
C ASN A 722 -45.57 33.84 -21.52
N THR A 723 -46.23 32.80 -21.01
CA THR A 723 -47.03 31.89 -21.82
C THR A 723 -48.52 32.22 -21.78
N THR A 724 -49.27 31.75 -22.78
CA THR A 724 -50.69 31.43 -22.60
C THR A 724 -50.90 30.42 -21.45
N TRP A 725 -52.15 30.11 -21.10
CA TRP A 725 -52.47 29.14 -20.05
C TRP A 725 -51.66 27.84 -20.20
N LEU A 726 -50.90 27.49 -19.16
CA LEU A 726 -50.00 26.34 -19.12
C LEU A 726 -50.20 25.58 -17.81
N ASP A 727 -50.67 24.34 -17.90
CA ASP A 727 -50.83 23.44 -16.77
C ASP A 727 -50.42 22.00 -17.13
N LYS A 728 -50.61 21.07 -16.19
CA LYS A 728 -50.27 19.65 -16.34
C LYS A 728 -50.99 18.92 -17.49
N ASN A 729 -52.09 19.46 -18.00
CA ASN A 729 -52.88 18.89 -19.09
C ASN A 729 -52.56 19.54 -20.45
N SER A 730 -51.81 20.65 -20.47
CA SER A 730 -51.41 21.32 -21.71
C SER A 730 -50.53 20.40 -22.56
N THR A 731 -50.79 20.40 -23.87
CA THR A 731 -49.94 19.75 -24.89
C THR A 731 -49.28 20.77 -25.84
N SER A 732 -49.54 22.06 -25.60
CA SER A 732 -48.96 23.16 -26.33
C SER A 732 -48.88 24.41 -25.45
N ALA A 733 -48.01 25.34 -25.83
CA ALA A 733 -47.89 26.65 -25.21
C ALA A 733 -47.41 27.68 -26.23
N THR A 734 -47.91 28.91 -26.16
CA THR A 734 -47.42 30.03 -26.95
C THR A 734 -46.74 31.04 -26.05
N VAL A 735 -45.50 31.41 -26.37
CA VAL A 735 -44.75 32.45 -25.66
C VAL A 735 -44.97 33.80 -26.32
N THR A 736 -45.17 34.83 -25.50
CA THR A 736 -45.40 36.22 -25.91
C THR A 736 -44.33 37.14 -25.32
N GLY A 737 -44.19 38.35 -25.87
CA GLY A 737 -43.27 39.37 -25.34
C GLY A 737 -41.79 39.13 -25.67
N LEU A 738 -41.50 38.48 -26.79
CA LEU A 738 -40.13 38.28 -27.28
C LEU A 738 -39.63 39.53 -28.03
N ALA A 739 -38.38 39.91 -27.78
CA ALA A 739 -37.75 41.04 -28.47
C ALA A 739 -37.42 40.70 -29.94
N SER A 740 -37.69 41.65 -30.85
CA SER A 740 -37.38 41.49 -32.28
C SER A 740 -35.87 41.40 -32.52
N GLY A 741 -35.46 40.51 -33.43
CA GLY A 741 -34.07 40.26 -33.79
C GLY A 741 -33.31 39.36 -32.80
N GLN A 742 -33.95 38.90 -31.73
CA GLN A 742 -33.31 38.08 -30.70
C GLN A 742 -33.60 36.59 -30.89
N THR A 743 -32.59 35.74 -30.69
CA THR A 743 -32.73 34.29 -30.61
C THR A 743 -32.86 33.86 -29.14
N TYR A 744 -33.75 32.91 -28.88
CA TYR A 744 -34.01 32.37 -27.55
C TYR A 744 -33.93 30.83 -27.55
N THR A 745 -33.44 30.27 -26.45
CA THR A 745 -33.50 28.84 -26.16
C THR A 745 -34.56 28.60 -25.09
N PHE A 746 -35.42 27.61 -25.30
CA PHE A 746 -36.57 27.32 -24.44
C PHE A 746 -36.51 25.90 -23.86
N ARG A 747 -37.14 25.70 -22.70
CA ARG A 747 -37.38 24.38 -22.10
C ARG A 747 -38.63 24.38 -21.23
N LEU A 748 -39.21 23.22 -20.99
CA LEU A 748 -40.17 23.00 -19.90
C LEU A 748 -39.45 22.62 -18.62
N VAL A 749 -39.97 23.13 -17.51
CA VAL A 749 -39.66 22.71 -16.14
C VAL A 749 -40.92 22.07 -15.59
N VAL A 750 -40.88 20.76 -15.40
CA VAL A 750 -41.97 20.00 -14.82
C VAL A 750 -41.60 19.64 -13.39
N ASN A 751 -42.40 20.10 -12.43
CA ASN A 751 -42.25 19.68 -11.04
C ASN A 751 -43.35 18.67 -10.71
N GLY A 752 -42.94 17.52 -10.21
CA GLY A 752 -43.83 16.42 -9.80
C GLY A 752 -44.33 15.57 -10.98
N GLY A 753 -44.98 14.46 -10.65
CA GLY A 753 -45.51 13.51 -11.64
C GLY A 753 -44.42 12.69 -12.37
N PRO A 754 -44.83 11.80 -13.30
CA PRO A 754 -43.92 10.92 -14.04
C PRO A 754 -42.91 11.65 -14.92
N HIS A 755 -43.16 12.94 -15.22
CA HIS A 755 -42.33 13.77 -16.08
C HIS A 755 -41.48 14.80 -15.33
N HIS A 756 -41.32 14.67 -14.00
CA HIS A 756 -40.49 15.57 -13.19
C HIS A 756 -39.09 15.75 -13.81
N GLY A 757 -38.70 17.00 -14.04
CA GLY A 757 -37.40 17.39 -14.58
C GLY A 757 -37.49 18.44 -15.68
N TYR A 758 -36.36 18.67 -16.36
CA TYR A 758 -36.26 19.57 -17.51
C TYR A 758 -36.52 18.81 -18.81
N SER A 759 -37.33 19.37 -19.71
CA SER A 759 -37.44 18.82 -21.06
C SER A 759 -36.13 18.98 -21.84
N ASN A 760 -36.08 18.39 -23.03
CA ASN A 760 -35.11 18.82 -24.04
C ASN A 760 -35.28 20.33 -24.34
N THR A 761 -34.19 20.98 -24.75
CA THR A 761 -34.20 22.40 -25.11
C THR A 761 -34.50 22.60 -26.60
N TYR A 762 -35.14 23.72 -26.95
CA TYR A 762 -35.39 24.07 -28.35
C TYR A 762 -35.09 25.55 -28.61
N THR A 763 -34.32 25.85 -29.66
CA THR A 763 -33.89 27.23 -29.99
C THR A 763 -34.69 27.77 -31.16
N LEU A 764 -35.25 28.96 -31.01
CA LEU A 764 -36.00 29.66 -32.04
C LEU A 764 -35.50 31.10 -32.17
N GLY A 765 -35.57 31.61 -33.40
CA GLY A 765 -35.28 33.01 -33.74
C GLY A 765 -34.34 33.14 -34.94
N PRO A 766 -34.00 34.38 -35.33
CA PRO A 766 -34.49 35.62 -34.72
C PRO A 766 -35.99 35.84 -34.91
N PHE A 767 -36.65 36.46 -33.93
CA PHE A 767 -38.10 36.76 -33.92
C PHE A 767 -38.47 38.12 -34.51
#